data_AF-A0A1J5KTC1-F1
#
_entry.id   AF-A0A1J5KTC1-F1
#
_cell.length_a   1.000
_cell.length_b   1.000
_cell.length_c   1.000
_cell.angle_alpha   90.00
_cell.angle_beta   90.00
_cell.angle_gamma   90.00
#
_symmetry.space_group_name_H-M   'P 1'
#
loop_
_entity.id
_entity.type
_entity.pdbx_description
1 polymer ?
#
loop_
_entity_poly.entity_id
_entity_poly.type
_entity_poly.pdbx_seq_one_letter_code
_entity_poly.pdbx_strand_id
1 'polypeptide(L)'
;MATLFIVFAAAMGIGTFIEDAYNTDTARIYIYNAWWFEAIMVVFVINFFGNIKRYQLHKKEKWATLLLHLSFIFIIVGAFVTRYISFEGVMPIREGETENVFYSDKTHLTVLVDGDYQGEVRRKTFEKPILLSPVANNDFSISDEFNAIPFEVTYKDFVLGAKEVIKEDAKGQYYIKLVEAGDGGRHEHYLKAGEVKNIHNLLYAFNKPTKGAINITTDGEEYSISSPFEGDFMRMADQFKGQVVQDSVQPLMLRSLYNLGGSRFVFPEPAMKGKVVYESNNDYKTREDGALTVIVNAEGEQKEVTLLGNKGKMGVPQSFKMGSLEYTLIYGSKVHELPFSIKVNDFIAKKYPGTESSYASFESKTTVIDKEKNNTFDADIYMNNILDYRGYRFFQSSFDPDELGTVLSVNHDYWGTWITYIGYFLLYFALLAILFDKNTRFADLKRKLNKVKSKKASLTIIALFLSLGGYAQHDHVTTSTKQIDSLIQRYKVSKEHAAKFGRVIIQDAGGRMKPANTFSSELLRKVSKSDTYKGMNADQVFLSMAMLDQAWYSVPIIYLKRGNDSLRAVAGVDKKAKYAALADFFDNRGAYKLTKTLEEAYREPVPNQFQKDFMDIDRKINLLYSALTGQILKVFPIPEDENDKWVSYLEIGETTGTELDSIKNVLPYYLQSLAKSVDTKDYKVPDSMLEGLKKYQVKYGAKVMPSEDKVEAEILYNKYDVFKKLFSWYMYAGLLMFVFVIIKIFNSKKWVVVGVKSFHVIIALLFVLHTLGLIARWYISGHAPWSNAYESVIYVGWATMLFGLIFGRKSELTVAATAFVAAMVLMVAHWSWTDPEIGNLVPVLNSYWLMIHVAVIVGSYGPFTLAMILGLVAMFLMLFTNEKNKKKMDLNIKELTYINEMALTVGLVMLTIGNFLGGQWANESWGRYWGWDPKETWALVSIMVYAFVIHMRFVPKLRGTWIYNFFSVLAFASILMTYFGVNFYLTGLHSYASGEVRTPMYFFWMAILVFILGIFSFIQYKKHLKK
;
A
#
# COMPACT_ATOMS: atom_id res chain seq x y z
N MET A 1 -9.49 3.79 -33.08
CA MET A 1 -9.36 2.78 -32.01
C MET A 1 -7.92 2.52 -31.56
N ALA A 2 -7.02 1.93 -32.37
CA ALA A 2 -5.68 1.52 -31.91
C ALA A 2 -4.84 2.68 -31.32
N THR A 3 -4.84 3.84 -31.97
CA THR A 3 -4.20 5.07 -31.46
C THR A 3 -4.80 5.53 -30.14
N LEU A 4 -6.14 5.45 -30.00
CA LEU A 4 -6.83 5.88 -28.79
C LEU A 4 -6.44 5.04 -27.57
N PHE A 5 -6.29 3.72 -27.74
CA PHE A 5 -5.80 2.86 -26.65
C PHE A 5 -4.44 3.29 -26.13
N ILE A 6 -3.52 3.68 -27.01
CA ILE A 6 -2.19 4.12 -26.62
C ILE A 6 -2.22 5.52 -25.98
N VAL A 7 -2.90 6.47 -26.61
CA VAL A 7 -2.95 7.87 -26.13
C VAL A 7 -3.66 7.97 -24.78
N PHE A 8 -4.78 7.27 -24.61
CA PHE A 8 -5.52 7.28 -23.35
C PHE A 8 -4.74 6.59 -22.22
N ALA A 9 -4.11 5.43 -22.51
CA ALA A 9 -3.23 4.76 -21.56
C ALA A 9 -2.02 5.64 -21.16
N ALA A 10 -1.41 6.34 -22.11
CA ALA A 10 -0.30 7.25 -21.84
C ALA A 10 -0.74 8.45 -20.99
N ALA A 11 -1.89 9.06 -21.31
CA ALA A 11 -2.46 10.16 -20.53
C ALA A 11 -2.70 9.75 -19.07
N MET A 12 -3.35 8.60 -18.86
CA MET A 12 -3.60 8.04 -17.53
C MET A 12 -2.30 7.73 -16.78
N GLY A 13 -1.33 7.10 -17.43
CA GLY A 13 -0.02 6.82 -16.82
C GLY A 13 0.72 8.09 -16.39
N ILE A 14 0.74 9.12 -17.25
CA ILE A 14 1.32 10.43 -16.93
C ILE A 14 0.60 11.07 -15.74
N GLY A 15 -0.74 10.98 -15.68
CA GLY A 15 -1.54 11.46 -14.55
C GLY A 15 -1.08 10.89 -13.21
N THR A 16 -0.80 9.59 -13.15
CA THR A 16 -0.31 8.95 -11.91
C THR A 16 1.07 9.45 -11.46
N PHE A 17 1.97 9.80 -12.40
CA PHE A 17 3.27 10.37 -12.05
C PHE A 17 3.16 11.83 -11.60
N ILE A 18 2.23 12.60 -12.20
CA ILE A 18 1.93 13.97 -11.75
C ILE A 18 1.37 13.95 -10.33
N GLU A 19 0.47 13.02 -10.05
CA GLU A 19 -0.13 12.84 -8.71
C GLU A 19 0.94 12.51 -7.66
N ASP A 20 1.86 11.59 -7.98
CA ASP A 20 2.92 11.22 -7.07
C ASP A 20 3.94 12.34 -6.84
N ALA A 21 4.28 13.11 -7.88
CA ALA A 21 5.22 14.22 -7.80
C ALA A 21 4.66 15.44 -7.06
N TYR A 22 3.34 15.68 -7.19
CA TYR A 22 2.65 16.82 -6.58
C TYR A 22 1.51 16.31 -5.70
N ASN A 23 0.28 16.31 -6.22
CA ASN A 23 -0.92 15.82 -5.53
C ASN A 23 -2.04 15.49 -6.52
N THR A 24 -3.11 14.88 -5.99
CA THR A 24 -4.30 14.47 -6.75
C THR A 24 -4.98 15.63 -7.47
N ASP A 25 -5.00 16.84 -6.89
CA ASP A 25 -5.64 18.00 -7.51
C ASP A 25 -4.88 18.46 -8.76
N THR A 26 -3.55 18.44 -8.72
CA THR A 26 -2.70 18.73 -9.88
C THR A 26 -2.93 17.75 -11.02
N ALA A 27 -3.01 16.45 -10.72
CA ALA A 27 -3.28 15.42 -11.73
C ALA A 27 -4.70 15.55 -12.31
N ARG A 28 -5.69 15.90 -11.48
CA ARG A 28 -7.04 16.21 -11.93
C ARG A 28 -7.06 17.42 -12.86
N ILE A 29 -6.39 18.52 -12.54
CA ILE A 29 -6.34 19.73 -13.39
C ILE A 29 -5.75 19.40 -14.77
N TYR A 30 -4.58 18.76 -14.82
CA TYR A 30 -3.87 18.55 -16.08
C TYR A 30 -4.41 17.41 -16.93
N ILE A 31 -4.91 16.33 -16.31
CA ILE A 31 -5.30 15.10 -17.00
C ILE A 31 -6.78 14.79 -16.78
N TYR A 32 -7.18 14.37 -15.56
CA TYR A 32 -8.46 13.69 -15.37
C TYR A 32 -9.69 14.58 -15.56
N ASN A 33 -9.54 15.89 -15.35
CA ASN A 33 -10.59 16.89 -15.56
C ASN A 33 -10.34 17.77 -16.78
N ALA A 34 -9.32 17.49 -17.59
CA ALA A 34 -9.05 18.27 -18.77
C ALA A 34 -10.05 17.95 -19.90
N TRP A 35 -10.50 18.98 -20.61
CA TRP A 35 -11.48 18.85 -21.70
C TRP A 35 -11.02 17.87 -22.80
N TRP A 36 -9.72 17.83 -23.08
CA TRP A 36 -9.15 16.95 -24.10
C TRP A 36 -9.18 15.49 -23.67
N PHE A 37 -9.11 15.20 -22.36
CA PHE A 37 -9.18 13.85 -21.82
C PHE A 37 -10.60 13.31 -21.96
N GLU A 38 -11.61 14.14 -21.68
CA GLU A 38 -13.02 13.83 -21.92
C GLU A 38 -13.32 13.65 -23.42
N ALA A 39 -12.73 14.50 -24.28
CA ALA A 39 -12.87 14.37 -25.72
C ALA A 39 -12.38 13.00 -26.23
N ILE A 40 -11.31 12.44 -25.65
CA ILE A 40 -10.85 11.09 -25.99
C ILE A 40 -11.93 10.04 -25.65
N MET A 41 -12.60 10.14 -24.50
CA MET A 41 -13.68 9.24 -24.11
C MET A 41 -14.89 9.33 -25.06
N VAL A 42 -15.28 10.54 -25.46
CA VAL A 42 -16.34 10.74 -26.47
C VAL A 42 -15.96 10.08 -27.80
N VAL A 43 -14.71 10.26 -28.23
CA VAL A 43 -14.20 9.61 -29.45
C VAL A 43 -14.17 8.09 -29.31
N PHE A 44 -13.94 7.52 -28.11
CA PHE A 44 -14.10 6.08 -27.86
C PHE A 44 -15.54 5.62 -28.09
N VAL A 45 -16.53 6.33 -27.54
CA VAL A 45 -17.96 6.01 -27.73
C VAL A 45 -18.32 6.02 -29.22
N ILE A 46 -17.91 7.06 -29.95
CA ILE A 46 -18.10 7.16 -31.41
C ILE A 46 -17.45 5.96 -32.14
N ASN A 47 -16.22 5.58 -31.74
CA ASN A 47 -15.53 4.42 -32.31
C ASN A 47 -16.26 3.10 -32.01
N PHE A 48 -16.82 2.93 -30.81
CA PHE A 48 -17.60 1.73 -30.45
C PHE A 48 -18.84 1.60 -31.33
N PHE A 49 -19.61 2.69 -31.51
CA PHE A 49 -20.75 2.70 -32.44
C PHE A 49 -20.32 2.44 -33.89
N GLY A 50 -19.26 3.09 -34.37
CA GLY A 50 -18.72 2.88 -35.71
C GLY A 50 -18.28 1.42 -35.96
N ASN A 51 -17.68 0.78 -34.95
CA ASN A 51 -17.25 -0.61 -35.02
C ASN A 51 -18.41 -1.60 -35.09
N ILE A 52 -19.53 -1.32 -34.42
CA ILE A 52 -20.75 -2.14 -34.51
C ILE A 52 -21.22 -2.25 -35.97
N LYS A 53 -21.25 -1.13 -36.71
CA LYS A 53 -21.59 -1.11 -38.14
C LYS A 53 -20.49 -1.75 -39.00
N ARG A 54 -19.23 -1.31 -38.85
CA ARG A 54 -18.09 -1.76 -39.68
C ARG A 54 -17.86 -3.26 -39.63
N TYR A 55 -17.97 -3.87 -38.45
CA TYR A 55 -17.73 -5.31 -38.26
C TYR A 55 -19.02 -6.13 -38.22
N GLN A 56 -20.18 -5.50 -38.49
CA GLN A 56 -21.50 -6.12 -38.49
C GLN A 56 -21.76 -6.91 -37.20
N LEU A 57 -21.52 -6.27 -36.05
CA LEU A 57 -21.64 -6.93 -34.73
C LEU A 57 -23.10 -7.26 -34.37
N HIS A 58 -24.07 -6.61 -35.03
CA HIS A 58 -25.52 -6.90 -34.87
C HIS A 58 -25.93 -8.31 -35.34
N LYS A 59 -25.06 -9.02 -36.06
CA LYS A 59 -25.32 -10.40 -36.49
C LYS A 59 -25.42 -11.34 -35.28
N LYS A 60 -26.38 -12.28 -35.31
CA LYS A 60 -26.65 -13.23 -34.21
C LYS A 60 -25.41 -14.02 -33.80
N GLU A 61 -24.50 -14.31 -34.74
CA GLU A 61 -23.26 -15.06 -34.47
C GLU A 61 -22.20 -14.25 -33.69
N LYS A 62 -22.39 -12.93 -33.53
CA LYS A 62 -21.46 -12.02 -32.85
C LYS A 62 -22.05 -11.33 -31.63
N TRP A 63 -23.19 -11.82 -31.13
CA TRP A 63 -23.92 -11.27 -30.00
C TRP A 63 -23.01 -10.98 -28.78
N ALA A 64 -22.09 -11.89 -28.44
CA ALA A 64 -21.18 -11.70 -27.31
C ALA A 64 -20.20 -10.53 -27.53
N THR A 65 -19.73 -10.33 -28.77
CA THR A 65 -18.87 -9.18 -29.11
C THR A 65 -19.66 -7.87 -29.16
N LEU A 66 -20.93 -7.91 -29.57
CA LEU A 66 -21.83 -6.77 -29.51
C LEU A 66 -22.07 -6.32 -28.08
N LEU A 67 -22.45 -7.25 -27.19
CA LEU A 67 -22.65 -6.96 -25.76
C LEU A 67 -21.39 -6.38 -25.13
N LEU A 68 -20.21 -6.90 -25.49
CA LEU A 68 -18.93 -6.34 -25.04
C LEU A 68 -18.80 -4.85 -25.42
N HIS A 69 -19.15 -4.45 -26.64
CA HIS A 69 -19.04 -3.05 -27.06
C HIS A 69 -20.10 -2.17 -26.38
N LEU A 70 -21.32 -2.68 -26.24
CA LEU A 70 -22.40 -1.97 -25.53
C LEU A 70 -22.03 -1.73 -24.06
N SER A 71 -21.39 -2.70 -23.41
CA SER A 71 -20.98 -2.59 -22.01
C SER A 71 -20.08 -1.38 -21.75
N PHE A 72 -19.07 -1.14 -22.60
CA PHE A 72 -18.19 0.03 -22.48
C PHE A 72 -18.93 1.36 -22.74
N ILE A 73 -19.96 1.36 -23.60
CA ILE A 73 -20.80 2.55 -23.80
C ILE A 73 -21.56 2.85 -22.50
N PHE A 74 -22.21 1.86 -21.89
CA PHE A 74 -22.89 2.04 -20.60
C PHE A 74 -21.94 2.51 -19.50
N ILE A 75 -20.73 1.94 -19.40
CA ILE A 75 -19.73 2.36 -18.41
C ILE A 75 -19.31 3.83 -18.60
N ILE A 76 -19.05 4.27 -19.83
CA ILE A 76 -18.65 5.66 -20.10
C ILE A 76 -19.82 6.62 -19.82
N VAL A 77 -21.05 6.25 -20.19
CA VAL A 77 -22.24 7.06 -19.90
C VAL A 77 -22.50 7.13 -18.40
N GLY A 78 -22.35 6.03 -17.67
CA GLY A 78 -22.44 6.00 -16.21
C GLY A 78 -21.41 6.92 -15.56
N ALA A 79 -20.14 6.83 -15.99
CA ALA A 79 -19.09 7.73 -15.53
C ALA A 79 -19.35 9.21 -15.83
N PHE A 80 -19.97 9.52 -16.97
CA PHE A 80 -20.40 10.89 -17.31
C PHE A 80 -21.48 11.38 -16.34
N VAL A 81 -22.48 10.54 -16.03
CA VAL A 81 -23.53 10.86 -15.04
C VAL A 81 -22.93 11.11 -13.66
N THR A 82 -22.07 10.21 -13.16
CA THR A 82 -21.40 10.36 -11.87
C THR A 82 -20.60 11.67 -11.79
N ARG A 83 -19.88 12.02 -12.86
CA ARG A 83 -19.02 13.21 -12.87
C ARG A 83 -19.79 14.53 -12.75
N TYR A 84 -20.92 14.63 -13.44
CA TYR A 84 -21.64 15.90 -13.62
C TYR A 84 -22.91 16.04 -12.77
N ILE A 85 -23.49 14.93 -12.32
CA ILE A 85 -24.75 14.93 -11.55
C ILE A 85 -24.48 14.59 -10.07
N SER A 86 -23.47 13.78 -9.79
CA SER A 86 -23.24 13.24 -8.45
C SER A 86 -22.26 14.09 -7.65
N PHE A 87 -22.36 13.98 -6.34
CA PHE A 87 -21.51 14.71 -5.39
C PHE A 87 -21.13 13.83 -4.20
N GLU A 88 -19.96 14.13 -3.65
CA GLU A 88 -19.33 13.39 -2.56
C GLU A 88 -18.84 14.37 -1.50
N GLY A 89 -18.69 13.88 -0.27
CA GLY A 89 -18.23 14.69 0.86
C GLY A 89 -17.93 13.88 2.11
N VAL A 90 -17.63 14.58 3.20
CA VAL A 90 -17.33 14.02 4.52
C VAL A 90 -18.23 14.64 5.59
N MET A 91 -18.60 13.83 6.57
CA MET A 91 -19.51 14.14 7.65
C MET A 91 -18.85 13.68 8.97
N PRO A 92 -18.05 14.56 9.60
CA PRO A 92 -17.53 14.30 10.94
C PRO A 92 -18.66 14.43 11.96
N ILE A 93 -18.78 13.47 12.87
CA ILE A 93 -19.79 13.46 13.94
C ILE A 93 -19.11 12.98 15.22
N ARG A 94 -19.32 13.70 16.33
CA ARG A 94 -18.83 13.28 17.64
C ARG A 94 -19.80 12.27 18.27
N GLU A 95 -19.29 11.40 19.13
CA GLU A 95 -20.14 10.46 19.85
C GLU A 95 -21.18 11.20 20.69
N GLY A 96 -22.43 10.74 20.65
CA GLY A 96 -23.59 11.37 21.28
C GLY A 96 -24.25 12.48 20.45
N GLU A 97 -23.53 13.07 19.49
CA GLU A 97 -24.02 14.18 18.68
C GLU A 97 -24.90 13.72 17.52
N THR A 98 -25.76 14.63 17.07
CA THR A 98 -26.65 14.44 15.92
C THR A 98 -26.33 15.47 14.87
N GLU A 99 -26.01 15.01 13.67
CA GLU A 99 -25.64 15.86 12.55
C GLU A 99 -26.57 15.62 11.36
N ASN A 100 -26.86 16.68 10.61
CA ASN A 100 -27.58 16.63 9.34
C ASN A 100 -26.80 17.33 8.22
N VAL A 101 -25.54 17.67 8.45
CA VAL A 101 -24.71 18.44 7.54
C VAL A 101 -23.48 17.63 7.14
N PHE A 102 -23.08 17.72 5.87
CA PHE A 102 -21.80 17.19 5.40
C PHE A 102 -21.07 18.20 4.50
N TYR A 103 -19.76 18.04 4.39
CA TYR A 103 -18.85 18.94 3.67
C TYR A 103 -18.40 18.31 2.35
N SER A 104 -18.53 19.02 1.23
CA SER A 104 -18.16 18.49 -0.10
C SER A 104 -16.67 18.15 -0.23
N ASP A 105 -16.31 17.11 -1.00
CA ASP A 105 -14.90 16.81 -1.35
C ASP A 105 -14.24 17.92 -2.18
N LYS A 106 -15.04 18.61 -3.02
CA LYS A 106 -14.57 19.73 -3.82
C LYS A 106 -14.51 21.00 -2.96
N THR A 107 -13.45 21.78 -3.11
CA THR A 107 -13.42 23.14 -2.56
C THR A 107 -14.24 24.08 -3.45
N HIS A 108 -14.87 25.05 -2.81
CA HIS A 108 -15.69 26.07 -3.44
C HIS A 108 -15.21 27.45 -2.99
N LEU A 109 -15.29 28.39 -3.92
CA LEU A 109 -15.30 29.81 -3.58
C LEU A 109 -16.76 30.22 -3.45
N THR A 110 -17.16 30.57 -2.23
CA THR A 110 -18.49 31.09 -1.92
C THR A 110 -18.39 32.60 -1.72
N VAL A 111 -19.19 33.35 -2.46
CA VAL A 111 -19.30 34.81 -2.38
C VAL A 111 -20.73 35.14 -1.99
N LEU A 112 -20.92 35.65 -0.78
CA LEU A 112 -22.20 36.17 -0.31
C LEU A 112 -22.16 37.68 -0.47
N VAL A 113 -23.15 38.23 -1.17
CA VAL A 113 -23.30 39.67 -1.38
C VAL A 113 -24.59 40.10 -0.70
N ASP A 114 -24.46 40.91 0.33
CA ASP A 114 -25.53 41.50 1.11
C ASP A 114 -25.72 42.96 0.70
N GLY A 115 -26.96 43.37 0.46
CA GLY A 115 -27.29 44.74 0.09
C GLY A 115 -28.77 45.03 0.24
N ASP A 116 -29.13 46.32 0.19
CA ASP A 116 -30.52 46.75 0.16
C ASP A 116 -31.13 46.43 -1.21
N TYR A 117 -32.23 45.69 -1.20
CA TYR A 117 -33.06 45.43 -2.36
C TYR A 117 -34.52 45.74 -2.00
N GLN A 118 -35.06 46.80 -2.61
CA GLN A 118 -36.45 47.25 -2.41
C GLN A 118 -36.80 47.58 -0.94
N GLY A 119 -35.84 48.08 -0.15
CA GLY A 119 -36.05 48.48 1.25
C GLY A 119 -35.83 47.35 2.27
N GLU A 120 -35.42 46.16 1.83
CA GLU A 120 -35.05 45.03 2.68
C GLU A 120 -33.61 44.59 2.39
N VAL A 121 -32.86 44.23 3.43
CA VAL A 121 -31.53 43.62 3.25
C VAL A 121 -31.71 42.21 2.70
N ARG A 122 -31.18 41.96 1.50
CA ARG A 122 -31.21 40.65 0.83
C ARG A 122 -29.79 40.17 0.56
N ARG A 123 -29.62 38.85 0.59
CA ARG A 123 -28.35 38.16 0.28
C ARG A 123 -28.46 37.46 -1.08
N LYS A 124 -27.45 37.63 -1.92
CA LYS A 124 -27.23 36.80 -3.11
C LYS A 124 -25.99 35.92 -2.90
N THR A 125 -26.16 34.63 -3.07
CA THR A 125 -25.11 33.63 -2.86
C THR A 125 -24.58 33.13 -4.19
N PHE A 126 -23.27 33.18 -4.37
CA PHE A 126 -22.57 32.60 -5.51
C PHE A 126 -21.60 31.54 -5.04
N GLU A 127 -21.65 30.38 -5.67
CA GLU A 127 -20.80 29.26 -5.33
C GLU A 127 -20.19 28.70 -6.61
N LYS A 128 -18.86 28.67 -6.67
CA LYS A 128 -18.13 28.07 -7.79
C LYS A 128 -17.19 26.99 -7.28
N PRO A 129 -17.29 25.74 -7.77
CA PRO A 129 -16.30 24.73 -7.46
C PRO A 129 -14.97 25.17 -8.08
N ILE A 130 -13.91 25.14 -7.27
CA ILE A 130 -12.56 25.51 -7.69
C ILE A 130 -11.60 24.38 -7.38
N LEU A 131 -10.64 24.18 -8.26
CA LEU A 131 -9.60 23.18 -8.12
C LEU A 131 -8.29 23.90 -8.33
N LEU A 132 -7.50 24.03 -7.26
CA LEU A 132 -6.30 24.85 -7.24
C LEU A 132 -5.08 23.96 -7.00
N SER A 133 -3.97 24.32 -7.64
CA SER A 133 -2.67 23.70 -7.39
C SER A 133 -1.56 24.75 -7.46
N PRO A 134 -0.59 24.74 -6.54
CA PRO A 134 0.51 25.70 -6.56
C PRO A 134 1.40 25.61 -7.81
N VAL A 135 1.35 24.48 -8.53
CA VAL A 135 2.15 24.25 -9.75
C VAL A 135 1.32 24.36 -11.04
N ALA A 136 -0.01 24.48 -10.91
CA ALA A 136 -0.88 24.67 -12.05
C ALA A 136 -1.05 26.17 -12.38
N ASN A 137 -1.36 26.45 -13.65
CA ASN A 137 -1.81 27.78 -14.05
C ASN A 137 -3.26 27.96 -13.59
N ASN A 138 -3.45 28.31 -12.32
CA ASN A 138 -4.77 28.64 -11.79
C ASN A 138 -5.22 29.97 -12.40
N ASP A 139 -6.44 29.98 -12.91
CA ASP A 139 -7.08 31.20 -13.39
C ASP A 139 -8.60 31.04 -13.25
N PHE A 140 -9.25 32.07 -12.71
CA PHE A 140 -10.69 32.19 -12.73
C PHE A 140 -11.12 33.64 -12.52
N SER A 141 -12.23 34.01 -13.17
CA SER A 141 -13.03 35.18 -12.83
C SER A 141 -14.46 34.75 -12.56
N ILE A 142 -15.12 35.48 -11.66
CA ILE A 142 -16.56 35.40 -11.37
C ILE A 142 -17.08 36.82 -11.52
N SER A 143 -18.00 37.04 -12.44
CA SER A 143 -18.64 38.35 -12.64
C SER A 143 -20.15 38.18 -12.52
N ASP A 144 -20.80 39.01 -11.71
CA ASP A 144 -22.25 39.03 -11.56
C ASP A 144 -22.71 40.43 -11.08
N GLU A 145 -23.99 40.59 -10.80
CA GLU A 145 -24.58 41.84 -10.30
C GLU A 145 -25.53 41.63 -9.12
N PHE A 146 -25.56 42.58 -8.20
CA PHE A 146 -26.57 42.67 -7.14
C PHE A 146 -27.28 44.02 -7.25
N ASN A 147 -28.60 44.03 -7.41
CA ASN A 147 -29.39 45.26 -7.58
C ASN A 147 -28.81 46.22 -8.64
N ALA A 148 -28.43 45.69 -9.82
CA ALA A 148 -27.77 46.39 -10.92
C ALA A 148 -26.36 46.97 -10.62
N ILE A 149 -25.75 46.61 -9.48
CA ILE A 149 -24.35 46.91 -9.17
C ILE A 149 -23.50 45.71 -9.60
N PRO A 150 -22.65 45.84 -10.63
CA PRO A 150 -21.77 44.77 -11.06
C PRO A 150 -20.61 44.60 -10.08
N PHE A 151 -20.23 43.35 -9.84
CA PHE A 151 -19.03 43.00 -9.10
C PHE A 151 -18.28 41.86 -9.79
N GLU A 152 -16.97 41.84 -9.60
CA GLU A 152 -16.08 40.83 -10.16
C GLU A 152 -15.11 40.32 -9.09
N VAL A 153 -14.94 38.99 -9.01
CA VAL A 153 -13.95 38.34 -8.16
C VAL A 153 -12.95 37.59 -9.04
N THR A 154 -11.71 38.02 -9.06
CA THR A 154 -10.61 37.44 -9.86
C THR A 154 -9.57 36.74 -8.99
N TYR A 155 -9.02 35.65 -9.51
CA TYR A 155 -7.88 34.97 -8.92
C TYR A 155 -6.63 35.86 -8.92
N LYS A 156 -5.86 35.83 -7.82
CA LYS A 156 -4.55 36.46 -7.73
C LYS A 156 -3.45 35.44 -7.47
N ASP A 157 -3.58 34.67 -6.38
CA ASP A 157 -2.53 33.74 -5.94
C ASP A 157 -3.10 32.61 -5.08
N PHE A 158 -2.39 31.48 -5.01
CA PHE A 158 -2.73 30.35 -4.15
C PHE A 158 -1.48 29.71 -3.55
N VAL A 159 -1.44 29.66 -2.22
CA VAL A 159 -0.35 29.07 -1.44
C VAL A 159 -0.87 27.83 -0.72
N LEU A 160 -0.31 26.66 -1.03
CA LEU A 160 -0.66 25.40 -0.37
C LEU A 160 0.18 25.21 0.92
N GLY A 161 -0.44 24.69 1.98
CA GLY A 161 0.23 24.52 3.28
C GLY A 161 0.65 25.87 3.86
N ALA A 162 -0.28 26.81 3.81
CA ALA A 162 -0.06 28.20 4.14
C ALA A 162 0.20 28.38 5.64
N LYS A 163 1.41 28.83 5.97
CA LYS A 163 1.77 29.26 7.33
C LYS A 163 1.79 30.77 7.41
N GLU A 164 1.20 31.29 8.46
CA GLU A 164 1.22 32.73 8.75
C GLU A 164 2.67 33.15 9.05
N VAL A 165 3.20 34.10 8.30
CA VAL A 165 4.54 34.67 8.48
C VAL A 165 4.41 36.19 8.39
N ILE A 166 5.13 36.91 9.22
CA ILE A 166 5.18 38.37 9.14
C ILE A 166 6.38 38.77 8.28
N LYS A 167 6.14 39.52 7.19
CA LYS A 167 7.20 40.15 6.39
C LYS A 167 7.34 41.61 6.76
N GLU A 168 8.58 42.09 6.83
CA GLU A 168 8.88 43.49 7.14
C GLU A 168 8.20 44.43 6.13
N ASP A 169 7.51 45.44 6.67
CA ASP A 169 6.87 46.50 5.90
C ASP A 169 6.93 47.79 6.74
N ALA A 170 7.60 48.81 6.22
CA ALA A 170 7.75 50.10 6.88
C ALA A 170 6.41 50.80 7.17
N LYS A 171 5.35 50.47 6.44
CA LYS A 171 3.97 50.96 6.64
C LYS A 171 3.08 49.97 7.41
N GLY A 172 3.62 48.80 7.79
CA GLY A 172 2.92 47.75 8.50
C GLY A 172 2.63 48.06 9.97
N GLN A 173 2.08 47.08 10.68
CA GLN A 173 1.84 47.18 12.12
C GLN A 173 2.86 46.33 12.89
N TYR A 174 3.02 46.59 14.19
CA TYR A 174 3.89 45.77 15.03
C TYR A 174 3.23 44.42 15.32
N TYR A 175 3.99 43.36 15.10
CA TYR A 175 3.63 42.00 15.49
C TYR A 175 4.72 41.42 16.38
N ILE A 176 4.34 40.69 17.43
CA ILE A 176 5.27 39.91 18.24
C ILE A 176 4.95 38.42 18.12
N LYS A 177 5.99 37.61 17.89
CA LYS A 177 5.87 36.15 17.76
C LYS A 177 5.84 35.51 19.15
N LEU A 178 4.84 34.68 19.39
CA LEU A 178 4.67 33.86 20.59
C LEU A 178 4.74 32.39 20.16
N VAL A 179 5.58 31.61 20.82
CA VAL A 179 5.69 30.16 20.60
C VAL A 179 5.29 29.45 21.88
N GLU A 180 4.26 28.64 21.83
CA GLU A 180 3.73 27.88 22.97
C GLU A 180 3.95 26.37 22.77
N ALA A 181 4.14 25.66 23.88
CA ALA A 181 4.06 24.21 23.95
C ALA A 181 2.71 23.79 24.58
N GLY A 182 1.80 23.26 23.76
CA GLY A 182 0.46 22.78 24.14
C GLY A 182 0.06 21.55 23.31
N ASP A 183 -0.84 20.70 23.83
CA ASP A 183 -1.37 19.49 23.15
C ASP A 183 -0.33 18.54 22.49
N GLY A 184 0.85 18.43 23.10
CA GLY A 184 1.93 17.57 22.59
C GLY A 184 2.71 18.13 21.40
N GLY A 185 2.49 19.40 21.03
CA GLY A 185 3.13 20.08 19.90
C GLY A 185 3.68 21.48 20.22
N ARG A 186 4.40 22.05 19.24
CA ARG A 186 4.85 23.45 19.24
C ARG A 186 3.90 24.25 18.36
N HIS A 187 3.27 25.27 18.92
CA HIS A 187 2.36 26.17 18.21
C HIS A 187 2.99 27.57 18.09
N GLU A 188 2.90 28.17 16.91
CA GLU A 188 3.39 29.53 16.66
C GLU A 188 2.20 30.47 16.45
N HIS A 189 2.22 31.59 17.14
CA HIS A 189 1.19 32.63 17.09
C HIS A 189 1.85 33.99 16.88
N TYR A 190 1.17 34.88 16.15
CA TYR A 190 1.52 36.29 16.08
C TYR A 190 0.44 37.11 16.80
N LEU A 191 0.89 38.04 17.65
CA LEU A 191 0.05 39.03 18.34
C LEU A 191 0.24 40.38 17.67
N LYS A 192 -0.85 40.99 17.20
CA LYS A 192 -0.86 42.32 16.58
C LYS A 192 -0.95 43.42 17.63
N ALA A 193 -0.24 44.53 17.44
CA ALA A 193 -0.33 45.67 18.35
C ALA A 193 -1.77 46.22 18.38
N GLY A 194 -2.33 46.38 19.59
CA GLY A 194 -3.72 46.75 19.78
C GLY A 194 -4.72 45.58 19.85
N GLU A 195 -4.25 44.33 19.78
CA GLU A 195 -5.07 43.12 19.82
C GLU A 195 -5.00 42.41 21.18
N VAL A 196 -6.09 41.74 21.54
CA VAL A 196 -6.15 40.76 22.62
C VAL A 196 -6.55 39.42 22.01
N LYS A 197 -5.74 38.38 22.20
CA LYS A 197 -5.93 37.06 21.61
C LYS A 197 -6.05 36.01 22.71
N ASN A 198 -7.05 35.15 22.60
CA ASN A 198 -7.19 33.97 23.46
C ASN A 198 -6.40 32.81 22.84
N ILE A 199 -5.45 32.25 23.57
CA ILE A 199 -4.62 31.13 23.16
C ILE A 199 -4.66 30.12 24.31
N HIS A 200 -5.21 28.93 24.05
CA HIS A 200 -5.40 27.85 25.03
C HIS A 200 -5.98 28.31 26.39
N ASN A 201 -7.08 29.08 26.36
CA ASN A 201 -7.76 29.65 27.52
C ASN A 201 -6.98 30.71 28.32
N LEU A 202 -5.85 31.21 27.80
CA LEU A 202 -5.14 32.36 28.33
C LEU A 202 -5.28 33.55 27.38
N LEU A 203 -5.55 34.72 27.94
CA LEU A 203 -5.62 35.96 27.19
C LEU A 203 -4.23 36.57 27.10
N TYR A 204 -3.77 36.87 25.88
CA TYR A 204 -2.55 37.61 25.61
C TYR A 204 -2.91 38.95 24.96
N ALA A 205 -2.33 40.04 25.44
CA ALA A 205 -2.59 41.38 24.91
C ALA A 205 -1.27 42.06 24.53
N PHE A 206 -1.19 42.61 23.32
CA PHE A 206 0.02 43.30 22.85
C PHE A 206 -0.26 44.78 22.61
N ASN A 207 0.44 45.66 23.32
CA ASN A 207 0.24 47.12 23.30
C ASN A 207 -1.22 47.55 23.54
N LYS A 208 -1.98 46.76 24.30
CA LYS A 208 -3.36 47.04 24.73
C LYS A 208 -3.60 46.51 26.15
N PRO A 209 -3.26 47.29 27.19
CA PRO A 209 -3.47 46.88 28.57
C PRO A 209 -4.90 46.36 28.81
N THR A 210 -5.03 45.08 29.15
CA THR A 210 -6.29 44.36 29.31
C THR A 210 -6.26 43.60 30.62
N LYS A 211 -7.27 43.84 31.47
CA LYS A 211 -7.37 43.20 32.79
C LYS A 211 -7.59 41.68 32.63
N GLY A 212 -6.84 40.87 33.36
CA GLY A 212 -6.92 39.41 33.29
C GLY A 212 -6.18 38.77 32.10
N ALA A 213 -5.43 39.55 31.31
CA ALA A 213 -4.57 39.05 30.25
C ALA A 213 -3.09 39.16 30.61
N ILE A 214 -2.25 38.30 30.01
CA ILE A 214 -0.80 38.49 29.96
C ILE A 214 -0.54 39.65 29.00
N ASN A 215 -0.18 40.80 29.58
CA ASN A 215 0.04 42.05 28.87
C ASN A 215 1.49 42.19 28.48
N ILE A 216 1.75 42.34 27.18
CA ILE A 216 3.04 42.67 26.61
C ILE A 216 2.97 44.11 26.12
N THR A 217 3.87 44.97 26.58
CA THR A 217 3.97 46.34 26.08
C THR A 217 5.39 46.66 25.63
N THR A 218 5.50 47.43 24.55
CA THR A 218 6.77 47.89 24.00
C THR A 218 6.62 49.25 23.32
N ASP A 219 7.64 50.08 23.46
CA ASP A 219 7.85 51.33 22.73
C ASP A 219 8.78 51.17 21.51
N GLY A 220 9.29 49.97 21.28
CA GLY A 220 10.25 49.63 20.22
C GLY A 220 11.68 49.38 20.71
N GLU A 221 12.05 49.85 21.90
CA GLU A 221 13.38 49.65 22.50
C GLU A 221 13.31 48.78 23.76
N GLU A 222 12.30 48.99 24.61
CA GLU A 222 12.09 48.21 25.83
C GLU A 222 10.82 47.34 25.72
N TYR A 223 10.86 46.15 26.34
CA TYR A 223 9.73 45.24 26.43
C TYR A 223 9.39 45.00 27.89
N SER A 224 8.10 45.08 28.24
CA SER A 224 7.62 44.72 29.56
C SER A 224 6.47 43.73 29.49
N ILE A 225 6.37 42.90 30.54
CA ILE A 225 5.32 41.90 30.75
C ILE A 225 4.62 42.17 32.08
N SER A 226 3.30 42.05 32.08
CA SER A 226 2.47 42.05 33.29
C SER A 226 1.46 40.91 33.19
N SER A 227 1.46 40.00 34.16
CA SER A 227 0.65 38.78 34.15
C SER A 227 -0.25 38.72 35.38
N PRO A 228 -1.53 38.30 35.25
CA PRO A 228 -2.40 38.04 36.39
C PRO A 228 -2.08 36.70 37.08
N PHE A 229 -1.09 35.96 36.58
CA PHE A 229 -0.59 34.70 37.12
C PHE A 229 0.86 34.86 37.59
N GLU A 230 1.18 34.29 38.74
CA GLU A 230 2.57 34.08 39.16
C GLU A 230 3.24 32.95 38.36
N GLY A 231 4.57 32.97 38.29
CA GLY A 231 5.36 31.84 37.81
C GLY A 231 6.82 32.19 37.59
N ASP A 232 7.46 31.51 36.65
CA ASP A 232 8.91 31.60 36.44
C ASP A 232 9.27 31.73 34.96
N PHE A 233 10.50 32.20 34.71
CA PHE A 233 11.09 32.16 33.39
C PHE A 233 12.55 31.71 33.42
N MET A 234 12.99 31.09 32.34
CA MET A 234 14.37 30.69 32.14
C MET A 234 14.88 31.11 30.76
N ARG A 235 15.96 31.90 30.73
CA ARG A 235 16.63 32.27 29.49
C ARG A 235 17.52 31.13 29.01
N MET A 236 17.24 30.62 27.82
CA MET A 236 17.89 29.38 27.34
C MET A 236 19.39 29.53 27.09
N ALA A 237 19.85 30.73 26.71
CA ALA A 237 21.23 31.00 26.31
C ALA A 237 22.24 30.86 27.46
N ASP A 238 21.88 31.29 28.67
CA ASP A 238 22.75 31.33 29.84
C ASP A 238 22.14 30.67 31.08
N GLN A 239 20.98 30.03 30.94
CA GLN A 239 20.23 29.38 32.02
C GLN A 239 19.85 30.36 33.16
N PHE A 240 19.81 31.66 32.89
CA PHE A 240 19.36 32.65 33.85
C PHE A 240 17.89 32.43 34.18
N LYS A 241 17.57 32.30 35.48
CA LYS A 241 16.21 32.09 35.98
C LYS A 241 15.71 33.32 36.72
N GLY A 242 14.45 33.67 36.53
CA GLY A 242 13.77 34.72 37.27
C GLY A 242 12.33 34.33 37.59
N GLN A 243 11.70 35.10 38.46
CA GLN A 243 10.28 34.96 38.79
C GLN A 243 9.46 36.03 38.10
N VAL A 244 8.21 35.71 37.80
CA VAL A 244 7.19 36.65 37.33
C VAL A 244 6.21 36.87 38.47
N VAL A 245 6.26 38.08 39.04
CA VAL A 245 5.35 38.51 40.11
C VAL A 245 3.97 38.85 39.53
N GLN A 246 2.92 38.36 40.18
CA GLN A 246 1.52 38.62 39.80
C GLN A 246 1.19 40.11 39.82
N ASP A 247 0.44 40.57 38.82
CA ASP A 247 -0.10 41.94 38.68
C ASP A 247 0.95 43.06 38.77
N SER A 248 2.22 42.75 38.50
CA SER A 248 3.33 43.71 38.47
C SER A 248 3.96 43.79 37.08
N VAL A 249 4.23 45.02 36.64
CA VAL A 249 4.98 45.28 35.40
C VAL A 249 6.45 44.95 35.61
N GLN A 250 7.00 44.07 34.78
CA GLN A 250 8.37 43.57 34.85
C GLN A 250 9.01 43.59 33.44
N PRO A 251 10.35 43.70 33.32
CA PRO A 251 11.01 43.58 32.01
C PRO A 251 10.74 42.22 31.37
N LEU A 252 10.35 42.22 30.09
CA LEU A 252 10.20 40.99 29.30
C LEU A 252 11.57 40.56 28.78
N MET A 253 11.98 39.36 29.14
CA MET A 253 13.22 38.73 28.68
C MET A 253 12.92 37.88 27.45
N LEU A 254 13.15 38.43 26.25
CA LEU A 254 13.04 37.69 25.00
C LEU A 254 13.91 36.41 25.01
N ARG A 255 13.53 35.40 24.22
CA ARG A 255 14.20 34.09 24.15
C ARG A 255 14.27 33.34 25.48
N SER A 256 13.33 33.63 26.37
CA SER A 256 13.16 32.93 27.64
C SER A 256 11.89 32.10 27.61
N LEU A 257 11.95 30.90 28.20
CA LEU A 257 10.79 30.04 28.42
C LEU A 257 10.08 30.52 29.68
N TYR A 258 8.89 31.07 29.50
CA TYR A 258 7.96 31.46 30.55
C TYR A 258 7.04 30.30 30.88
N ASN A 259 6.75 30.14 32.17
CA ASN A 259 5.83 29.14 32.69
C ASN A 259 4.80 29.84 33.58
N LEU A 260 3.67 30.26 32.99
CA LEU A 260 2.63 31.07 33.64
C LEU A 260 1.24 30.48 33.37
N GLY A 261 0.39 30.42 34.40
CA GLY A 261 -1.02 30.03 34.23
C GLY A 261 -1.23 28.63 33.64
N GLY A 262 -0.26 27.72 33.82
CA GLY A 262 -0.29 26.37 33.23
C GLY A 262 0.23 26.27 31.79
N SER A 263 0.62 27.39 31.17
CA SER A 263 1.17 27.45 29.81
C SER A 263 2.69 27.66 29.82
N ARG A 264 3.37 27.05 28.85
CA ARG A 264 4.81 27.22 28.60
C ARG A 264 5.02 27.90 27.26
N PHE A 265 5.58 29.10 27.26
CA PHE A 265 5.73 29.88 26.04
C PHE A 265 7.02 30.70 25.97
N VAL A 266 7.38 31.13 24.76
CA VAL A 266 8.60 31.89 24.45
C VAL A 266 8.26 33.01 23.45
N PHE A 267 8.86 34.17 23.64
CA PHE A 267 8.96 35.22 22.62
C PHE A 267 10.35 35.18 21.98
N PRO A 268 10.55 34.46 20.85
CA PRO A 268 11.89 34.16 20.33
C PRO A 268 12.57 35.38 19.68
N GLU A 269 11.79 36.35 19.23
CA GLU A 269 12.22 37.47 18.40
C GLU A 269 11.56 38.77 18.87
N PRO A 270 12.23 39.93 18.68
CA PRO A 270 11.61 41.24 18.93
C PRO A 270 10.37 41.45 18.07
N ALA A 271 9.49 42.36 18.50
CA ALA A 271 8.37 42.78 17.68
C ALA A 271 8.87 43.43 16.38
N MET A 272 8.31 43.00 15.26
CA MET A 272 8.67 43.50 13.94
C MET A 272 7.51 44.27 13.32
N LYS A 273 7.83 45.34 12.59
CA LYS A 273 6.84 46.09 11.82
C LYS A 273 6.64 45.41 10.47
N GLY A 274 5.44 44.92 10.21
CA GLY A 274 5.21 44.10 9.04
C GLY A 274 3.76 43.94 8.62
N LYS A 275 3.58 43.12 7.58
CA LYS A 275 2.28 42.65 7.10
C LYS A 275 2.26 41.13 7.17
N VAL A 276 1.10 40.58 7.51
CA VAL A 276 0.85 39.13 7.45
C VAL A 276 0.92 38.68 6.00
N VAL A 277 1.75 37.68 5.72
CA VAL A 277 1.89 36.99 4.45
C VAL A 277 1.81 35.49 4.72
N TYR A 278 1.28 34.73 3.78
CA TYR A 278 1.23 33.27 3.88
C TYR A 278 2.34 32.67 3.02
N GLU A 279 3.17 31.82 3.62
CA GLU A 279 4.21 31.08 2.90
C GLU A 279 3.90 29.59 2.88
N SER A 280 4.29 28.91 1.80
CA SER A 280 4.12 27.48 1.69
C SER A 280 5.09 26.76 2.60
N ASN A 281 4.62 25.68 3.21
CA ASN A 281 5.46 24.71 3.88
C ASN A 281 6.34 23.85 2.92
N ASN A 282 6.27 24.10 1.61
CA ASN A 282 6.95 23.35 0.53
C ASN A 282 6.59 21.86 0.46
N ASP A 283 5.52 21.44 1.11
CA ASP A 283 4.97 20.09 1.04
C ASP A 283 3.70 20.06 0.19
N TYR A 284 3.83 19.56 -1.04
CA TYR A 284 2.70 19.43 -1.97
C TYR A 284 1.64 18.41 -1.53
N LYS A 285 1.93 17.55 -0.55
CA LYS A 285 1.05 16.51 -0.03
C LYS A 285 0.46 16.84 1.35
N THR A 286 0.66 18.07 1.82
CA THR A 286 0.15 18.54 3.11
C THR A 286 -1.37 18.48 3.21
N ARG A 287 -1.88 18.28 4.44
CA ARG A 287 -3.29 18.44 4.81
C ARG A 287 -3.58 19.79 5.51
N GLU A 288 -2.55 20.62 5.69
CA GLU A 288 -2.69 21.98 6.22
C GLU A 288 -3.48 22.88 5.24
N ASP A 289 -4.04 23.98 5.74
CA ASP A 289 -4.88 24.87 4.95
C ASP A 289 -4.12 25.52 3.79
N GLY A 290 -4.85 25.79 2.69
CA GLY A 290 -4.38 26.64 1.60
C GLY A 290 -4.84 28.08 1.81
N ALA A 291 -4.01 29.04 1.38
CA ALA A 291 -4.35 30.45 1.31
C ALA A 291 -4.66 30.83 -0.14
N LEU A 292 -5.93 31.10 -0.44
CA LEU A 292 -6.39 31.62 -1.72
C LEU A 292 -6.50 33.14 -1.64
N THR A 293 -5.75 33.86 -2.46
CA THR A 293 -5.87 35.32 -2.59
C THR A 293 -6.67 35.67 -3.83
N VAL A 294 -7.72 36.46 -3.63
CA VAL A 294 -8.60 36.97 -4.68
C VAL A 294 -8.66 38.50 -4.65
N ILE A 295 -9.02 39.07 -5.78
CA ILE A 295 -9.26 40.49 -5.97
C ILE A 295 -10.77 40.67 -6.21
N VAL A 296 -11.40 41.51 -5.40
CA VAL A 296 -12.81 41.89 -5.55
C VAL A 296 -12.88 43.31 -6.11
N ASN A 297 -13.54 43.46 -7.25
CA ASN A 297 -13.79 44.72 -7.92
C ASN A 297 -15.29 45.02 -7.89
N ALA A 298 -15.71 46.18 -7.38
CA ALA A 298 -17.09 46.66 -7.49
C ALA A 298 -17.12 48.18 -7.32
N GLU A 299 -18.04 48.86 -8.00
CA GLU A 299 -18.23 50.32 -7.90
C GLU A 299 -16.94 51.16 -8.12
N GLY A 300 -15.97 50.64 -8.88
CA GLY A 300 -14.67 51.29 -9.13
C GLY A 300 -13.63 51.13 -8.00
N GLU A 301 -13.98 50.42 -6.93
CA GLU A 301 -13.07 50.03 -5.86
C GLU A 301 -12.51 48.62 -6.08
N GLN A 302 -11.26 48.40 -5.67
CA GLN A 302 -10.56 47.13 -5.76
C GLN A 302 -10.03 46.74 -4.37
N LYS A 303 -10.31 45.51 -3.93
CA LYS A 303 -9.85 44.99 -2.65
C LYS A 303 -9.26 43.59 -2.77
N GLU A 304 -8.09 43.40 -2.20
CA GLU A 304 -7.43 42.10 -2.09
C GLU A 304 -7.82 41.40 -0.80
N VAL A 305 -8.18 40.12 -0.90
CA VAL A 305 -8.67 39.30 0.20
C VAL A 305 -8.02 37.94 0.15
N THR A 306 -7.44 37.50 1.27
CA THR A 306 -6.86 36.16 1.40
C THR A 306 -7.78 35.30 2.25
N LEU A 307 -8.15 34.13 1.70
CA LEU A 307 -9.10 33.18 2.27
C LEU A 307 -8.35 31.92 2.67
N LEU A 308 -8.45 31.53 3.94
CA LEU A 308 -7.90 30.28 4.44
C LEU A 308 -8.96 29.18 4.41
N GLY A 309 -8.58 28.04 3.86
CA GLY A 309 -9.38 26.83 4.00
C GLY A 309 -8.81 25.64 3.25
N ASN A 310 -9.50 24.52 3.40
CA ASN A 310 -9.13 23.25 2.80
C ASN A 310 -10.37 22.38 2.56
N LYS A 311 -10.15 21.21 1.97
CA LYS A 311 -11.15 20.14 1.85
C LYS A 311 -11.50 19.57 3.23
N GLY A 312 -12.75 19.16 3.37
CA GLY A 312 -13.29 18.48 4.53
C GLY A 312 -13.82 19.41 5.64
N LYS A 313 -13.71 20.73 5.48
CA LYS A 313 -14.25 21.71 6.43
C LYS A 313 -14.70 22.99 5.72
N MET A 314 -15.57 23.75 6.37
CA MET A 314 -15.92 25.09 5.94
C MET A 314 -14.70 26.02 6.09
N GLY A 315 -14.47 26.88 5.09
CA GLY A 315 -13.44 27.90 5.14
C GLY A 315 -13.73 28.99 6.16
N VAL A 316 -12.72 29.76 6.55
CA VAL A 316 -12.92 30.92 7.43
C VAL A 316 -13.54 32.06 6.61
N PRO A 317 -14.74 32.55 6.97
CA PRO A 317 -15.37 33.66 6.25
C PRO A 317 -14.58 34.95 6.42
N GLN A 318 -14.44 35.72 5.34
CA GLN A 318 -13.90 37.07 5.35
C GLN A 318 -14.98 38.05 4.88
N SER A 319 -15.49 38.85 5.81
CA SER A 319 -16.53 39.84 5.54
C SER A 319 -15.96 41.25 5.45
N PHE A 320 -16.43 42.04 4.49
CA PHE A 320 -16.11 43.45 4.38
C PHE A 320 -17.14 44.22 3.56
N LYS A 321 -17.26 45.52 3.87
CA LYS A 321 -18.05 46.46 3.08
C LYS A 321 -17.19 47.09 1.97
N MET A 322 -17.77 47.25 0.78
CA MET A 322 -17.16 47.94 -0.36
C MET A 322 -18.28 48.67 -1.11
N GLY A 323 -18.19 50.00 -1.19
CA GLY A 323 -19.31 50.84 -1.62
C GLY A 323 -20.59 50.63 -0.80
N SER A 324 -21.68 50.29 -1.48
CA SER A 324 -23.03 50.08 -0.92
C SER A 324 -23.31 48.63 -0.50
N LEU A 325 -22.43 47.69 -0.87
CA LEU A 325 -22.61 46.25 -0.66
C LEU A 325 -21.66 45.70 0.42
N GLU A 326 -22.09 44.65 1.09
CA GLU A 326 -21.28 43.87 2.01
C GLU A 326 -20.98 42.49 1.40
N TYR A 327 -19.70 42.15 1.35
CA TYR A 327 -19.20 40.91 0.76
C TYR A 327 -18.71 40.00 1.85
N THR A 328 -19.13 38.74 1.84
CA THR A 328 -18.54 37.66 2.65
C THR A 328 -18.01 36.58 1.73
N LEU A 329 -16.68 36.38 1.74
CA LEU A 329 -16.01 35.39 0.92
C LEU A 329 -15.53 34.22 1.77
N ILE A 330 -15.74 33.00 1.28
CA ILE A 330 -15.35 31.76 1.96
C ILE A 330 -14.67 30.84 0.93
N TYR A 331 -13.51 30.31 1.30
CA TYR A 331 -12.81 29.28 0.53
C TYR A 331 -12.71 27.99 1.34
N GLY A 332 -13.38 26.92 0.90
CA GLY A 332 -13.35 25.62 1.60
C GLY A 332 -14.36 24.65 1.04
N SER A 333 -14.66 23.57 1.76
CA SER A 333 -15.74 22.67 1.36
C SER A 333 -17.10 23.33 1.49
N LYS A 334 -17.97 23.08 0.50
CA LYS A 334 -19.36 23.49 0.52
C LYS A 334 -20.13 22.66 1.55
N VAL A 335 -21.01 23.33 2.29
CA VAL A 335 -21.91 22.72 3.27
C VAL A 335 -23.17 22.22 2.56
N HIS A 336 -23.51 20.95 2.76
CA HIS A 336 -24.71 20.33 2.25
C HIS A 336 -25.58 19.84 3.41
N GLU A 337 -26.87 20.20 3.38
CA GLU A 337 -27.85 19.71 4.34
C GLU A 337 -28.54 18.44 3.83
N LEU A 338 -28.70 17.47 4.73
CA LEU A 338 -29.42 16.22 4.52
C LEU A 338 -30.90 16.40 4.90
N PRO A 339 -31.83 15.70 4.22
CA PRO A 339 -33.25 15.71 4.58
C PRO A 339 -33.58 14.87 5.83
N PHE A 340 -32.56 14.30 6.49
CA PHE A 340 -32.64 13.50 7.71
C PHE A 340 -31.37 13.75 8.54
N SER A 341 -31.38 13.33 9.80
CA SER A 341 -30.23 13.45 10.69
C SER A 341 -29.67 12.07 11.03
N ILE A 342 -28.35 12.02 11.29
CA ILE A 342 -27.66 10.83 11.80
C ILE A 342 -27.12 11.17 13.17
N LYS A 343 -27.54 10.40 14.17
CA LYS A 343 -26.97 10.43 15.51
C LYS A 343 -25.95 9.32 15.65
N VAL A 344 -24.78 9.60 16.21
CA VAL A 344 -23.81 8.57 16.60
C VAL A 344 -24.07 8.24 18.06
N ASN A 345 -24.51 7.03 18.33
CA ASN A 345 -24.78 6.58 19.70
C ASN A 345 -23.53 6.10 20.41
N ASP A 346 -22.63 5.43 19.68
CA ASP A 346 -21.42 4.80 20.21
C ASP A 346 -20.42 4.59 19.05
N PHE A 347 -19.14 4.88 19.28
CA PHE A 347 -18.07 4.59 18.33
C PHE A 347 -17.14 3.50 18.92
N ILE A 348 -16.96 2.42 18.16
CA ILE A 348 -16.26 1.23 18.62
C ILE A 348 -15.06 0.98 17.72
N ALA A 349 -13.84 1.18 18.26
CA ALA A 349 -12.59 0.82 17.60
C ALA A 349 -12.00 -0.46 18.21
N LYS A 350 -12.18 -1.60 17.52
CA LYS A 350 -11.62 -2.89 17.97
C LYS A 350 -10.15 -2.99 17.55
N LYS A 351 -9.28 -3.21 18.53
CA LYS A 351 -7.83 -3.38 18.34
C LYS A 351 -7.48 -4.86 18.12
N TYR A 352 -6.32 -5.15 17.55
CA TYR A 352 -5.79 -6.50 17.61
C TYR A 352 -5.36 -6.82 19.04
N PRO A 353 -5.42 -8.09 19.46
CA PRO A 353 -5.05 -8.50 20.80
C PRO A 353 -3.68 -7.95 21.23
N GLY A 354 -3.60 -7.30 22.39
CA GLY A 354 -2.36 -6.77 22.95
C GLY A 354 -1.72 -5.58 22.21
N THR A 355 -2.43 -4.97 21.25
CA THR A 355 -1.95 -3.78 20.52
C THR A 355 -2.64 -2.49 20.99
N GLU A 356 -1.92 -1.37 20.95
CA GLU A 356 -2.44 -0.07 21.39
C GLU A 356 -2.90 0.81 20.22
N SER A 357 -2.27 0.66 19.05
CA SER A 357 -2.49 1.48 17.85
C SER A 357 -2.80 0.69 16.57
N SER A 358 -3.04 -0.63 16.68
CA SER A 358 -3.35 -1.49 15.54
C SER A 358 -4.81 -1.94 15.60
N TYR A 359 -5.62 -1.46 14.65
CA TYR A 359 -7.07 -1.66 14.65
C TYR A 359 -7.47 -2.82 13.74
N ALA A 360 -8.31 -3.73 14.24
CA ALA A 360 -8.91 -4.83 13.50
C ALA A 360 -10.21 -4.42 12.78
N SER A 361 -10.95 -3.46 13.35
CA SER A 361 -12.14 -2.85 12.77
C SER A 361 -12.53 -1.60 13.53
N PHE A 362 -13.24 -0.68 12.90
CA PHE A 362 -13.88 0.45 13.56
C PHE A 362 -15.31 0.60 13.03
N GLU A 363 -16.23 0.90 13.94
CA GLU A 363 -17.68 0.83 13.76
C GLU A 363 -18.36 2.00 14.46
N SER A 364 -19.33 2.62 13.80
CA SER A 364 -20.24 3.61 14.39
C SER A 364 -21.63 3.00 14.53
N LYS A 365 -22.13 2.93 15.77
CA LYS A 365 -23.54 2.65 16.06
C LYS A 365 -24.32 3.94 15.86
N THR A 366 -25.26 3.96 14.93
CA THR A 366 -25.98 5.19 14.57
C THR A 366 -27.50 5.02 14.64
N THR A 367 -28.21 6.12 14.87
CA THR A 367 -29.66 6.21 14.68
C THR A 367 -29.95 7.21 13.58
N VAL A 368 -30.69 6.77 12.56
CA VAL A 368 -31.15 7.61 11.46
C VAL A 368 -32.51 8.18 11.85
N ILE A 369 -32.65 9.51 11.82
CA ILE A 369 -33.86 10.22 12.22
C ILE A 369 -34.41 10.98 11.01
N ASP A 370 -35.48 10.47 10.40
CA ASP A 370 -36.17 11.09 9.27
C ASP A 370 -37.57 11.58 9.71
N LYS A 371 -37.66 12.87 10.03
CA LYS A 371 -38.91 13.51 10.47
C LYS A 371 -39.95 13.61 9.35
N GLU A 372 -39.52 13.76 8.09
CA GLU A 372 -40.43 13.90 6.95
C GLU A 372 -41.18 12.61 6.64
N LYS A 373 -40.50 11.46 6.73
CA LYS A 373 -41.10 10.13 6.54
C LYS A 373 -41.61 9.49 7.81
N ASN A 374 -41.50 10.18 8.95
CA ASN A 374 -41.80 9.66 10.28
C ASN A 374 -41.15 8.29 10.52
N ASN A 375 -39.87 8.16 10.15
CA ASN A 375 -39.12 6.92 10.22
C ASN A 375 -37.85 7.15 11.05
N THR A 376 -37.64 6.30 12.04
CA THR A 376 -36.43 6.32 12.88
C THR A 376 -36.00 4.89 13.11
N PHE A 377 -34.74 4.59 12.81
CA PHE A 377 -34.19 3.24 12.93
C PHE A 377 -32.70 3.29 13.23
N ASP A 378 -32.21 2.25 13.88
CA ASP A 378 -30.79 2.09 14.18
C ASP A 378 -30.07 1.43 13.00
N ALA A 379 -28.85 1.89 12.74
CA ALA A 379 -27.99 1.38 11.68
C ALA A 379 -26.53 1.37 12.15
N ASP A 380 -25.83 0.30 11.83
CA ASP A 380 -24.42 0.14 12.15
C ASP A 380 -23.60 0.46 10.89
N ILE A 381 -22.66 1.40 10.99
CA ILE A 381 -21.82 1.81 9.87
C ILE A 381 -20.38 1.41 10.18
N TYR A 382 -19.80 0.50 9.40
CA TYR A 382 -18.42 0.04 9.59
C TYR A 382 -17.80 -0.41 8.26
N MET A 383 -16.52 -0.77 8.28
CA MET A 383 -15.79 -1.21 7.08
C MET A 383 -16.49 -2.41 6.42
N ASN A 384 -16.84 -2.30 5.13
CA ASN A 384 -17.66 -3.25 4.36
C ASN A 384 -19.16 -3.34 4.74
N ASN A 385 -19.69 -2.43 5.57
CA ASN A 385 -21.12 -2.32 5.87
C ASN A 385 -21.59 -0.87 5.82
N ILE A 386 -22.18 -0.50 4.69
CA ILE A 386 -22.60 0.88 4.40
C ILE A 386 -24.08 1.10 4.75
N LEU A 387 -24.41 2.34 5.13
CA LEU A 387 -25.79 2.80 5.21
C LEU A 387 -26.18 3.39 3.85
N ASP A 388 -27.19 2.82 3.20
CA ASP A 388 -27.82 3.37 1.97
C ASP A 388 -29.24 3.85 2.30
N TYR A 389 -29.45 5.17 2.28
CA TYR A 389 -30.73 5.77 2.63
C TYR A 389 -31.04 7.00 1.76
N ARG A 390 -32.25 7.04 1.18
CA ARG A 390 -32.71 8.12 0.27
C ARG A 390 -31.73 8.45 -0.87
N GLY A 391 -30.93 7.49 -1.33
CA GLY A 391 -29.93 7.69 -2.38
C GLY A 391 -28.58 8.22 -1.90
N TYR A 392 -28.43 8.46 -0.58
CA TYR A 392 -27.17 8.78 0.08
C TYR A 392 -26.55 7.50 0.64
N ARG A 393 -25.25 7.35 0.42
CA ARG A 393 -24.44 6.28 1.01
C ARG A 393 -23.49 6.86 2.02
N PHE A 394 -23.50 6.31 3.23
CA PHE A 394 -22.58 6.65 4.31
C PHE A 394 -21.67 5.47 4.58
N PHE A 395 -20.38 5.75 4.67
CA PHE A 395 -19.38 4.76 5.01
C PHE A 395 -18.39 5.32 6.01
N GLN A 396 -17.87 4.43 6.84
CA GLN A 396 -16.87 4.75 7.83
C GLN A 396 -15.52 4.98 7.14
N SER A 397 -15.11 6.25 6.94
CA SER A 397 -13.85 6.56 6.25
C SER A 397 -12.65 6.65 7.19
N SER A 398 -12.83 7.26 8.36
CA SER A 398 -11.81 7.42 9.40
C SER A 398 -12.48 7.76 10.72
N PHE A 399 -11.70 8.00 11.76
CA PHE A 399 -12.16 8.40 13.08
C PHE A 399 -11.16 9.38 13.69
N ASP A 400 -11.60 10.09 14.73
CA ASP A 400 -10.76 11.05 15.44
C ASP A 400 -9.72 10.30 16.29
N PRO A 401 -8.48 10.81 16.43
CA PRO A 401 -7.42 10.12 17.17
C PRO A 401 -7.73 9.84 18.65
N ASP A 402 -8.69 10.54 19.23
CA ASP A 402 -9.17 10.34 20.60
C ASP A 402 -10.21 9.23 20.74
N GLU A 403 -10.55 8.53 19.64
CA GLU A 403 -11.55 7.45 19.59
C GLU A 403 -12.97 7.90 20.01
N LEU A 404 -13.28 9.20 19.97
CA LEU A 404 -14.58 9.76 20.39
C LEU A 404 -15.34 10.46 19.26
N GLY A 405 -14.87 10.28 18.02
CA GLY A 405 -15.47 10.89 16.85
C GLY A 405 -15.33 10.02 15.62
N THR A 406 -16.37 10.00 14.82
CA THR A 406 -16.43 9.27 13.56
C THR A 406 -16.38 10.24 12.39
N VAL A 407 -15.66 9.87 11.35
CA VAL A 407 -15.72 10.58 10.07
C VAL A 407 -16.39 9.64 9.08
N LEU A 408 -17.64 9.96 8.75
CA LEU A 408 -18.36 9.30 7.70
C LEU A 408 -18.05 9.99 6.38
N SER A 409 -17.92 9.25 5.31
CA SER A 409 -17.92 9.83 3.97
C SER A 409 -19.25 9.53 3.29
N VAL A 410 -19.70 10.50 2.51
CA VAL A 410 -21.04 10.59 1.95
C VAL A 410 -20.93 10.59 0.44
N ASN A 411 -21.68 9.71 -0.23
CA ASN A 411 -21.82 9.70 -1.69
C ASN A 411 -23.29 9.74 -2.09
N HIS A 412 -23.64 10.61 -3.03
CA HIS A 412 -24.93 10.65 -3.68
C HIS A 412 -24.80 10.43 -5.20
N ASP A 413 -24.67 9.15 -5.60
CA ASP A 413 -24.49 8.72 -7.00
C ASP A 413 -25.42 7.56 -7.39
N TYR A 414 -26.73 7.75 -7.23
CA TYR A 414 -27.72 6.70 -7.54
C TYR A 414 -27.69 6.28 -9.03
N TRP A 415 -27.86 7.23 -9.95
CA TRP A 415 -27.98 6.93 -11.38
C TRP A 415 -26.65 6.49 -12.00
N GLY A 416 -25.54 7.14 -11.65
CA GLY A 416 -24.22 6.79 -12.18
C GLY A 416 -23.80 5.39 -11.76
N THR A 417 -24.04 5.02 -10.49
CA THR A 417 -23.84 3.65 -10.00
C THR A 417 -24.63 2.63 -10.83
N TRP A 418 -25.95 2.79 -10.95
CA TRP A 418 -26.81 1.80 -11.61
C TRP A 418 -26.49 1.62 -13.10
N ILE A 419 -26.26 2.72 -13.83
CA ILE A 419 -25.90 2.67 -15.25
C ILE A 419 -24.55 1.95 -15.42
N THR A 420 -23.58 2.26 -14.56
CA THR A 420 -22.25 1.62 -14.56
C THR A 420 -22.35 0.13 -14.24
N TYR A 421 -23.16 -0.26 -13.24
CA TYR A 421 -23.34 -1.64 -12.82
C TYR A 421 -24.02 -2.50 -13.90
N ILE A 422 -24.99 -1.95 -14.63
CA ILE A 422 -25.55 -2.60 -15.83
C ILE A 422 -24.44 -2.83 -16.86
N GLY A 423 -23.60 -1.82 -17.09
CA GLY A 423 -22.41 -1.94 -17.92
C GLY A 423 -21.48 -3.07 -17.47
N TYR A 424 -21.15 -3.13 -16.18
CA TYR A 424 -20.30 -4.18 -15.60
C TYR A 424 -20.90 -5.58 -15.77
N PHE A 425 -22.18 -5.75 -15.49
CA PHE A 425 -22.87 -7.02 -15.67
C PHE A 425 -22.80 -7.51 -17.13
N LEU A 426 -23.11 -6.63 -18.08
CA LEU A 426 -23.01 -6.93 -19.51
C LEU A 426 -21.57 -7.27 -19.93
N LEU A 427 -20.60 -6.54 -19.38
CA LEU A 427 -19.17 -6.77 -19.62
C LEU A 427 -18.75 -8.16 -19.16
N TYR A 428 -19.10 -8.55 -17.92
CA TYR A 428 -18.74 -9.85 -17.36
C TYR A 428 -19.34 -10.99 -18.16
N PHE A 429 -20.64 -10.89 -18.44
CA PHE A 429 -21.35 -11.89 -19.22
C PHE A 429 -20.76 -12.04 -20.62
N ALA A 430 -20.50 -10.93 -21.31
CA ALA A 430 -19.89 -10.94 -22.64
C ALA A 430 -18.49 -11.53 -22.66
N LEU A 431 -17.62 -11.14 -21.71
CA LEU A 431 -16.24 -11.64 -21.62
C LEU A 431 -16.19 -13.14 -21.34
N LEU A 432 -17.04 -13.64 -20.43
CA LEU A 432 -17.15 -15.08 -20.17
C LEU A 432 -17.69 -15.81 -21.40
N ALA A 433 -18.75 -15.31 -22.04
CA ALA A 433 -19.33 -15.91 -23.23
C ALA A 433 -18.32 -16.04 -24.38
N ILE A 434 -17.40 -15.08 -24.55
CA ILE A 434 -16.37 -15.10 -25.61
C ILE A 434 -15.46 -16.34 -25.53
N LEU A 435 -15.22 -16.87 -24.33
CA LEU A 435 -14.36 -18.04 -24.11
C LEU A 435 -15.03 -19.36 -24.53
N PHE A 436 -16.36 -19.43 -24.53
CA PHE A 436 -17.11 -20.66 -24.78
C PHE A 436 -17.86 -20.68 -26.12
N ASP A 437 -18.16 -19.53 -26.71
CA ASP A 437 -18.87 -19.46 -27.99
C ASP A 437 -18.01 -19.98 -29.17
N LYS A 438 -18.61 -20.89 -29.96
CA LYS A 438 -17.99 -21.57 -31.11
C LYS A 438 -17.62 -20.64 -32.27
N ASN A 439 -18.25 -19.47 -32.37
CA ASN A 439 -18.08 -18.50 -33.45
C ASN A 439 -17.00 -17.46 -33.15
N THR A 440 -16.39 -17.50 -31.96
CA THR A 440 -15.40 -16.50 -31.55
C THR A 440 -14.00 -16.84 -32.07
N ARG A 441 -13.11 -15.85 -31.97
CA ARG A 441 -11.69 -16.05 -32.25
C ARG A 441 -11.09 -17.14 -31.35
N PHE A 442 -11.49 -17.21 -30.10
CA PHE A 442 -10.94 -18.18 -29.15
C PHE A 442 -11.20 -19.61 -29.63
N ALA A 443 -12.43 -19.89 -30.11
CA ALA A 443 -12.76 -21.16 -30.73
C ALA A 443 -12.00 -21.41 -32.05
N ASP A 444 -11.80 -20.38 -32.88
CA ASP A 444 -10.97 -20.47 -34.09
C ASP A 444 -9.50 -20.86 -33.79
N LEU A 445 -8.90 -20.25 -32.77
CA LEU A 445 -7.55 -20.58 -32.31
C LEU A 445 -7.47 -22.02 -31.81
N LYS A 446 -8.45 -22.49 -31.02
CA LYS A 446 -8.53 -23.88 -30.58
C LYS A 446 -8.58 -24.84 -31.77
N ARG A 447 -9.36 -24.54 -32.82
CA ARG A 447 -9.41 -25.34 -34.06
C ARG A 447 -8.08 -25.34 -34.81
N LYS A 448 -7.44 -24.18 -34.97
CA LYS A 448 -6.12 -24.05 -35.63
C LYS A 448 -5.03 -24.80 -34.87
N LEU A 449 -5.02 -24.68 -33.54
CA LEU A 449 -4.12 -25.39 -32.65
C LEU A 449 -4.28 -26.91 -32.79
N ASN A 450 -5.52 -27.42 -32.83
CA ASN A 450 -5.78 -28.84 -33.05
C ASN A 450 -5.29 -29.33 -34.42
N LYS A 451 -5.44 -28.53 -35.49
CA LYS A 451 -4.89 -28.84 -36.83
C LYS A 451 -3.36 -28.89 -36.86
N VAL A 452 -2.68 -28.00 -36.13
CA VAL A 452 -1.22 -28.04 -36.00
C VAL A 452 -0.78 -29.28 -35.23
N LYS A 453 -1.51 -29.63 -34.17
CA LYS A 453 -1.23 -30.80 -33.32
C LYS A 453 -1.44 -32.12 -34.06
N SER A 454 -2.50 -32.27 -34.88
CA SER A 454 -2.72 -33.50 -35.67
C SER A 454 -1.59 -33.76 -36.66
N LYS A 455 -1.06 -32.70 -37.30
CA LYS A 455 0.10 -32.80 -38.20
C LYS A 455 1.41 -33.20 -37.50
N LYS A 456 1.50 -33.03 -36.19
CA LYS A 456 2.66 -33.48 -35.39
C LYS A 456 2.56 -34.95 -34.94
N ALA A 457 1.36 -35.52 -34.87
CA ALA A 457 1.12 -36.84 -34.28
C ALA A 457 1.46 -38.03 -35.21
N SER A 458 1.47 -37.84 -36.54
CA SER A 458 1.67 -38.90 -37.54
C SER A 458 3.13 -39.39 -37.70
N LEU A 459 4.04 -39.04 -36.79
CA LEU A 459 5.49 -39.17 -36.99
C LEU A 459 6.21 -39.99 -35.88
N THR A 460 5.53 -40.82 -35.06
CA THR A 460 6.17 -41.35 -33.84
C THR A 460 5.66 -42.73 -33.32
N ILE A 461 6.05 -43.87 -33.92
CA ILE A 461 5.91 -45.24 -33.34
C ILE A 461 7.17 -46.05 -33.76
N ILE A 462 8.06 -46.58 -32.89
CA ILE A 462 8.15 -47.98 -32.33
C ILE A 462 9.38 -48.06 -31.37
N ALA A 463 9.25 -48.70 -30.18
CA ALA A 463 10.20 -48.84 -29.02
C ALA A 463 10.33 -50.33 -28.68
N LEU A 464 11.30 -50.87 -27.91
CA LEU A 464 12.54 -50.49 -27.20
C LEU A 464 13.11 -51.82 -26.63
N PHE A 465 14.38 -51.89 -26.19
CA PHE A 465 14.74 -52.53 -24.90
C PHE A 465 16.14 -52.08 -24.36
N LEU A 466 16.21 -51.83 -23.02
CA LEU A 466 17.30 -51.87 -21.98
C LEU A 466 18.59 -51.00 -22.13
N SER A 467 19.34 -50.51 -21.11
CA SER A 467 19.35 -50.50 -19.62
C SER A 467 20.34 -49.43 -19.05
N LEU A 468 20.45 -49.33 -17.71
CA LEU A 468 20.94 -48.28 -16.77
C LEU A 468 22.47 -48.10 -16.51
N GLY A 469 22.85 -46.97 -15.86
CA GLY A 469 24.00 -46.86 -14.92
C GLY A 469 24.57 -45.44 -14.70
N GLY A 470 24.77 -44.99 -13.44
CA GLY A 470 25.42 -43.72 -13.06
C GLY A 470 26.07 -43.76 -11.66
N TYR A 471 27.22 -43.10 -11.49
CA TYR A 471 28.00 -42.98 -10.24
C TYR A 471 28.05 -41.55 -9.71
N ALA A 472 28.18 -41.43 -8.38
CA ALA A 472 28.21 -40.21 -7.57
C ALA A 472 29.66 -39.69 -7.31
N GLN A 473 29.81 -38.40 -6.94
CA GLN A 473 31.07 -37.88 -6.39
C GLN A 473 30.89 -36.70 -5.40
N HIS A 474 31.43 -36.94 -4.19
CA HIS A 474 32.10 -36.12 -3.16
C HIS A 474 31.64 -34.71 -2.69
N ASP A 475 31.53 -34.62 -1.35
CA ASP A 475 31.42 -33.42 -0.51
C ASP A 475 32.79 -32.78 -0.17
N HIS A 476 32.79 -31.44 0.01
CA HIS A 476 33.89 -30.68 0.61
C HIS A 476 33.38 -29.85 1.80
N VAL A 477 34.09 -29.98 2.93
CA VAL A 477 33.89 -29.19 4.16
C VAL A 477 35.00 -28.14 4.28
N THR A 478 34.66 -26.94 4.74
CA THR A 478 35.61 -25.90 5.18
C THR A 478 35.28 -25.38 6.58
N THR A 479 36.31 -24.99 7.31
CA THR A 479 36.35 -24.71 8.75
C THR A 479 36.53 -23.22 9.02
N SER A 480 35.87 -22.66 10.05
CA SER A 480 36.49 -21.96 11.21
C SER A 480 35.51 -21.06 11.98
N THR A 481 35.60 -21.10 13.33
CA THR A 481 35.37 -20.03 14.36
C THR A 481 35.27 -20.67 15.77
N LYS A 482 36.32 -21.36 16.24
CA LYS A 482 36.21 -22.44 17.26
C LYS A 482 35.89 -22.06 18.71
N GLN A 483 36.04 -20.81 19.18
CA GLN A 483 36.01 -20.54 20.64
C GLN A 483 34.64 -20.13 21.20
N ILE A 484 33.93 -19.15 20.61
CA ILE A 484 32.54 -18.81 21.01
C ILE A 484 31.58 -19.92 20.60
N ASP A 485 31.84 -20.55 19.44
CA ASP A 485 31.08 -21.70 18.97
C ASP A 485 31.14 -22.89 19.90
N SER A 486 32.29 -23.12 20.54
CA SER A 486 32.42 -24.22 21.50
C SER A 486 31.52 -23.99 22.72
N LEU A 487 31.30 -22.74 23.14
CA LEU A 487 30.39 -22.41 24.23
C LEU A 487 28.92 -22.62 23.81
N ILE A 488 28.54 -22.09 22.64
CA ILE A 488 27.17 -22.21 22.11
C ILE A 488 26.82 -23.68 21.82
N GLN A 489 27.76 -24.47 21.29
CA GLN A 489 27.56 -25.90 21.05
C GLN A 489 27.53 -26.72 22.34
N ARG A 490 28.22 -26.29 23.40
CA ARG A 490 28.17 -26.93 24.72
C ARG A 490 26.77 -26.79 25.33
N TYR A 491 26.18 -25.60 25.27
CA TYR A 491 24.82 -25.34 25.77
C TYR A 491 23.71 -25.65 24.75
N LYS A 492 23.98 -26.56 23.81
CA LYS A 492 23.01 -26.99 22.81
C LYS A 492 21.91 -27.84 23.44
N VAL A 493 20.73 -27.26 23.54
CA VAL A 493 19.49 -27.92 23.99
C VAL A 493 19.14 -29.11 23.09
N SER A 494 18.56 -30.18 23.64
CA SER A 494 18.10 -31.32 22.85
C SER A 494 17.01 -30.90 21.84
N LYS A 495 16.97 -31.54 20.66
CA LYS A 495 15.94 -31.23 19.65
C LYS A 495 14.53 -31.52 20.15
N GLU A 496 14.37 -32.55 20.99
CA GLU A 496 13.10 -32.94 21.58
C GLU A 496 12.57 -31.89 22.54
N HIS A 497 13.41 -31.37 23.43
CA HIS A 497 13.02 -30.31 24.36
C HIS A 497 12.77 -28.98 23.63
N ALA A 498 13.65 -28.61 22.68
CA ALA A 498 13.44 -27.41 21.85
C ALA A 498 12.10 -27.46 21.08
N ALA A 499 11.68 -28.65 20.61
CA ALA A 499 10.38 -28.83 19.97
C ALA A 499 9.17 -28.75 20.94
N LYS A 500 9.38 -28.96 22.25
CA LYS A 500 8.35 -28.69 23.27
C LYS A 500 8.22 -27.19 23.50
N PHE A 501 9.34 -26.49 23.65
CA PHE A 501 9.36 -25.03 23.74
C PHE A 501 8.75 -24.36 22.50
N GLY A 502 9.07 -24.86 21.30
CA GLY A 502 8.54 -24.34 20.04
C GLY A 502 7.00 -24.37 19.92
N ARG A 503 6.31 -25.13 20.77
CA ARG A 503 4.85 -25.17 20.86
C ARG A 503 4.24 -24.12 21.81
N VAL A 504 5.04 -23.45 22.63
CA VAL A 504 4.56 -22.34 23.47
C VAL A 504 4.04 -21.24 22.57
N ILE A 505 2.89 -20.65 22.91
CA ILE A 505 2.32 -19.56 22.12
C ILE A 505 2.94 -18.23 22.55
N ILE A 506 3.24 -17.38 21.57
CA ILE A 506 3.72 -16.01 21.75
C ILE A 506 2.74 -15.07 21.04
N GLN A 507 2.40 -13.96 21.69
CA GLN A 507 1.73 -12.82 21.05
C GLN A 507 2.79 -11.91 20.44
N ASP A 508 2.77 -11.73 19.11
CA ASP A 508 3.71 -10.82 18.46
C ASP A 508 3.31 -9.34 18.61
N ALA A 509 4.16 -8.43 18.14
CA ALA A 509 3.91 -6.98 18.20
C ALA A 509 2.67 -6.52 17.41
N GLY A 510 2.19 -7.32 16.44
CA GLY A 510 0.98 -7.06 15.67
C GLY A 510 -0.28 -7.71 16.27
N GLY A 511 -0.16 -8.38 17.42
CA GLY A 511 -1.25 -9.08 18.10
C GLY A 511 -1.56 -10.48 17.58
N ARG A 512 -0.76 -11.04 16.67
CA ARG A 512 -0.95 -12.41 16.16
C ARG A 512 -0.42 -13.43 17.16
N MET A 513 -1.27 -14.39 17.50
CA MET A 513 -0.90 -15.55 18.31
C MET A 513 -0.22 -16.60 17.42
N LYS A 514 1.06 -16.89 17.68
CA LYS A 514 1.84 -17.86 16.89
C LYS A 514 2.71 -18.76 17.79
N PRO A 515 3.06 -19.98 17.34
CA PRO A 515 4.01 -20.82 18.06
C PRO A 515 5.39 -20.17 18.15
N ALA A 516 6.08 -20.38 19.26
CA ALA A 516 7.46 -19.94 19.47
C ALA A 516 8.41 -20.48 18.37
N ASN A 517 8.07 -21.61 17.75
CA ASN A 517 8.78 -22.14 16.59
C ASN A 517 8.74 -21.19 15.39
N THR A 518 7.57 -20.68 15.04
CA THR A 518 7.41 -19.70 13.95
C THR A 518 8.20 -18.45 14.27
N PHE A 519 8.04 -17.93 15.48
CA PHE A 519 8.74 -16.73 15.92
C PHE A 519 10.27 -16.91 15.87
N SER A 520 10.79 -18.02 16.39
CA SER A 520 12.22 -18.34 16.38
C SER A 520 12.77 -18.43 14.95
N SER A 521 12.01 -19.06 14.04
CA SER A 521 12.37 -19.14 12.61
C SER A 521 12.37 -17.77 11.94
N GLU A 522 11.36 -16.94 12.19
CA GLU A 522 11.24 -15.57 11.67
C GLU A 522 12.40 -14.69 12.15
N LEU A 523 12.70 -14.70 13.45
CA LEU A 523 13.82 -13.98 14.05
C LEU A 523 15.14 -14.36 13.37
N LEU A 524 15.45 -15.65 13.32
CA LEU A 524 16.71 -16.13 12.75
C LEU A 524 16.81 -15.79 11.26
N ARG A 525 15.72 -15.92 10.49
CA ARG A 525 15.68 -15.59 9.07
C ARG A 525 15.81 -14.09 8.81
N LYS A 526 15.15 -13.24 9.62
CA LYS A 526 15.21 -11.77 9.47
C LYS A 526 16.60 -11.23 9.80
N VAL A 527 17.20 -11.72 10.87
CA VAL A 527 18.53 -11.29 11.33
C VAL A 527 19.65 -11.88 10.46
N SER A 528 19.62 -13.19 10.18
CA SER A 528 20.76 -13.91 9.56
C SER A 528 20.57 -14.35 8.11
N LYS A 529 19.34 -14.28 7.56
CA LYS A 529 18.95 -14.89 6.27
C LYS A 529 19.15 -16.42 6.21
N SER A 530 19.21 -17.10 7.35
CA SER A 530 19.28 -18.56 7.50
C SER A 530 18.20 -19.05 8.46
N ASP A 531 17.77 -20.31 8.33
CA ASP A 531 16.85 -20.97 9.29
C ASP A 531 17.59 -21.88 10.28
N THR A 532 18.92 -21.96 10.14
CA THR A 532 19.79 -22.74 11.03
C THR A 532 21.05 -21.96 11.33
N TYR A 533 21.65 -22.25 12.49
CA TYR A 533 22.95 -21.70 12.87
C TYR A 533 23.84 -22.84 13.37
N LYS A 534 24.94 -23.09 12.66
CA LYS A 534 25.96 -24.09 13.03
C LYS A 534 25.38 -25.45 13.45
N GLY A 535 24.40 -25.96 12.72
CA GLY A 535 23.77 -27.26 12.98
C GLY A 535 22.73 -27.28 14.11
N MET A 536 22.31 -26.11 14.60
CA MET A 536 21.13 -25.91 15.45
C MET A 536 19.94 -25.44 14.60
N ASN A 537 18.73 -25.88 14.94
CA ASN A 537 17.50 -25.33 14.39
C ASN A 537 17.16 -23.98 15.08
N ALA A 538 16.18 -23.26 14.53
CA ALA A 538 15.82 -21.94 15.03
C ALA A 538 15.42 -21.93 16.53
N ASP A 539 14.65 -22.92 16.99
CA ASP A 539 14.22 -23.03 18.40
C ASP A 539 15.42 -23.21 19.34
N GLN A 540 16.39 -24.05 18.97
CA GLN A 540 17.63 -24.24 19.72
C GLN A 540 18.47 -22.95 19.76
N VAL A 541 18.51 -22.21 18.65
CA VAL A 541 19.22 -20.93 18.56
C VAL A 541 18.58 -19.90 19.47
N PHE A 542 17.26 -19.78 19.44
CA PHE A 542 16.53 -18.83 20.26
C PHE A 542 16.61 -19.16 21.76
N LEU A 543 16.49 -20.43 22.15
CA LEU A 543 16.75 -20.86 23.52
C LEU A 543 18.20 -20.58 23.94
N SER A 544 19.16 -20.76 23.04
CA SER A 544 20.56 -20.39 23.31
C SER A 544 20.73 -18.88 23.48
N MET A 545 20.01 -18.06 22.71
CA MET A 545 19.98 -16.60 22.86
C MET A 545 19.41 -16.19 24.21
N ALA A 546 18.32 -16.83 24.65
CA ALA A 546 17.68 -16.56 25.95
C ALA A 546 18.53 -17.02 27.15
N MET A 547 19.34 -18.08 27.01
CA MET A 547 20.22 -18.57 28.08
C MET A 547 21.58 -17.87 28.13
N LEU A 548 22.09 -17.42 26.98
CA LEU A 548 23.46 -16.90 26.81
C LEU A 548 23.45 -15.53 26.11
N ASP A 549 22.56 -14.65 26.54
CA ASP A 549 22.35 -13.30 26.01
C ASP A 549 23.68 -12.53 25.83
N GLN A 550 24.54 -12.52 26.84
CA GLN A 550 25.86 -11.87 26.81
C GLN A 550 26.79 -12.45 25.75
N ALA A 551 26.74 -13.76 25.51
CA ALA A 551 27.58 -14.40 24.49
C ALA A 551 27.07 -14.05 23.08
N TRP A 552 25.76 -14.08 22.88
CA TRP A 552 25.12 -13.75 21.60
C TRP A 552 25.25 -12.28 21.21
N TYR A 553 25.48 -11.39 22.18
CA TYR A 553 25.85 -9.99 21.92
C TYR A 553 27.08 -9.86 21.00
N SER A 554 28.04 -10.79 21.12
CA SER A 554 29.29 -10.81 20.34
C SER A 554 29.26 -11.76 19.14
N VAL A 555 28.15 -12.45 18.88
CA VAL A 555 28.08 -13.42 17.77
C VAL A 555 27.78 -12.70 16.47
N PRO A 556 28.61 -12.85 15.41
CA PRO A 556 28.35 -12.22 14.12
C PRO A 556 27.22 -12.95 13.38
N ILE A 557 25.98 -12.50 13.60
CA ILE A 557 24.75 -13.08 13.05
C ILE A 557 23.95 -12.09 12.18
N ILE A 558 24.13 -10.79 12.37
CA ILE A 558 23.38 -9.75 11.64
C ILE A 558 23.87 -9.71 10.20
N TYR A 559 23.03 -10.08 9.24
CA TYR A 559 23.38 -10.11 7.82
C TYR A 559 23.56 -8.71 7.24
N LEU A 560 24.74 -8.46 6.68
CA LEU A 560 25.10 -7.22 6.00
C LEU A 560 24.95 -7.37 4.49
N LYS A 561 24.06 -6.58 3.89
CA LYS A 561 23.87 -6.53 2.43
C LYS A 561 25.16 -6.16 1.71
N ARG A 562 25.41 -6.78 0.55
CA ARG A 562 26.62 -6.53 -0.25
C ARG A 562 26.55 -5.11 -0.87
N GLY A 563 27.67 -4.39 -0.85
CA GLY A 563 27.81 -3.07 -1.49
C GLY A 563 27.60 -1.86 -0.57
N ASN A 564 27.34 -2.07 0.72
CA ASN A 564 27.29 -0.99 1.71
C ASN A 564 28.57 -0.98 2.56
N ASP A 565 29.60 -0.32 2.03
CA ASP A 565 30.92 -0.23 2.66
C ASP A 565 30.92 0.72 3.86
N SER A 566 30.10 1.78 3.82
CA SER A 566 30.00 2.73 4.94
C SER A 566 29.37 2.09 6.18
N LEU A 567 28.33 1.28 6.02
CA LEU A 567 27.75 0.53 7.14
C LEU A 567 28.79 -0.38 7.81
N ARG A 568 29.63 -1.04 7.00
CA ARG A 568 30.74 -1.88 7.52
C ARG A 568 31.80 -1.06 8.22
N ALA A 569 32.12 0.12 7.69
CA ALA A 569 33.05 1.05 8.32
C ALA A 569 32.51 1.56 9.67
N VAL A 570 31.22 1.90 9.76
CA VAL A 570 30.58 2.34 11.01
C VAL A 570 30.54 1.20 12.04
N ALA A 571 30.22 -0.02 11.60
CA ALA A 571 30.27 -1.21 12.45
C ALA A 571 31.72 -1.62 12.84
N GLY A 572 32.74 -1.13 12.14
CA GLY A 572 34.14 -1.52 12.40
C GLY A 572 34.51 -2.92 11.90
N VAL A 573 33.77 -3.46 10.92
CA VAL A 573 33.98 -4.81 10.35
C VAL A 573 34.63 -4.75 8.97
N ASP A 574 35.25 -5.86 8.55
CA ASP A 574 35.89 -5.97 7.23
C ASP A 574 34.92 -5.63 6.08
N LYS A 575 35.42 -4.99 5.01
CA LYS A 575 34.60 -4.59 3.86
C LYS A 575 33.89 -5.77 3.16
N LYS A 576 34.42 -6.99 3.28
CA LYS A 576 33.83 -8.22 2.74
C LYS A 576 33.05 -9.00 3.79
N ALA A 577 32.94 -8.51 5.03
CA ALA A 577 32.18 -9.17 6.09
C ALA A 577 30.73 -9.37 5.66
N LYS A 578 30.27 -10.62 5.78
CA LYS A 578 28.89 -11.01 5.48
C LYS A 578 27.97 -10.79 6.69
N TYR A 579 28.51 -10.88 7.90
CA TYR A 579 27.77 -10.72 9.15
C TYR A 579 28.51 -9.76 10.08
N ALA A 580 27.76 -9.06 10.93
CA ALA A 580 28.25 -8.31 12.08
C ALA A 580 27.60 -8.82 13.37
N ALA A 581 28.27 -8.60 14.50
CA ALA A 581 27.73 -8.81 15.83
C ALA A 581 26.88 -7.61 16.26
N LEU A 582 26.03 -7.81 17.28
CA LEU A 582 25.29 -6.71 17.87
C LEU A 582 26.24 -5.68 18.51
N ALA A 583 27.29 -6.17 19.18
CA ALA A 583 28.36 -5.36 19.77
C ALA A 583 29.01 -4.38 18.78
N ASP A 584 29.11 -4.74 17.50
CA ASP A 584 29.76 -3.92 16.47
C ASP A 584 29.06 -2.57 16.27
N PHE A 585 27.77 -2.46 16.62
CA PHE A 585 26.96 -1.25 16.44
C PHE A 585 26.92 -0.32 17.66
N PHE A 586 27.61 -0.68 18.74
CA PHE A 586 27.73 0.14 19.95
C PHE A 586 29.20 0.53 20.18
N ASP A 587 29.45 1.74 20.65
CA ASP A 587 30.80 2.20 20.99
C ASP A 587 31.22 1.73 22.40
N ASN A 588 32.46 2.02 22.80
CA ASN A 588 33.00 1.64 24.11
C ASN A 588 32.27 2.29 25.30
N ARG A 589 31.41 3.28 25.05
CA ARG A 589 30.56 3.95 26.05
C ARG A 589 29.11 3.47 26.00
N GLY A 590 28.79 2.48 25.16
CA GLY A 590 27.44 1.96 24.96
C GLY A 590 26.55 2.83 24.08
N ALA A 591 27.09 3.87 23.43
CA ALA A 591 26.32 4.72 22.54
C ALA A 591 26.09 4.02 21.19
N TYR A 592 24.86 4.12 20.68
CA TYR A 592 24.47 3.51 19.42
C TYR A 592 25.04 4.28 18.22
N LYS A 593 25.91 3.63 17.45
CA LYS A 593 26.71 4.27 16.39
C LYS A 593 25.87 4.78 15.20
N LEU A 594 24.66 4.26 15.00
CA LEU A 594 23.80 4.60 13.86
C LEU A 594 22.88 5.81 14.12
N THR A 595 22.80 6.31 15.36
CA THR A 595 21.81 7.31 15.80
C THR A 595 21.71 8.52 14.87
N LYS A 596 22.83 9.20 14.60
CA LYS A 596 22.83 10.40 13.74
C LYS A 596 22.35 10.12 12.32
N THR A 597 22.83 9.03 11.71
CA THR A 597 22.46 8.64 10.34
C THR A 597 21.00 8.19 10.26
N LEU A 598 20.48 7.58 11.33
CA LEU A 598 19.07 7.17 11.43
C LEU A 598 18.16 8.38 11.63
N GLU A 599 18.51 9.35 12.47
CA GLU A 599 17.74 10.59 12.61
C GLU A 599 17.62 11.35 11.28
N GLU A 600 18.72 11.46 10.53
CA GLU A 600 18.70 12.03 9.18
C GLU A 600 17.84 11.20 8.22
N ALA A 601 17.90 9.86 8.31
CA ALA A 601 17.10 8.95 7.47
C ALA A 601 15.60 9.00 7.77
N TYR A 602 15.21 9.04 9.05
CA TYR A 602 13.82 9.06 9.50
C TYR A 602 13.16 10.44 9.30
N ARG A 603 13.93 11.52 9.20
CA ARG A 603 13.42 12.87 8.86
C ARG A 603 13.16 13.06 7.37
N GLU A 604 13.77 12.24 6.51
CA GLU A 604 13.62 12.36 5.07
C GLU A 604 12.28 11.75 4.61
N PRO A 605 11.41 12.51 3.91
CA PRO A 605 10.13 11.97 3.42
C PRO A 605 10.30 10.79 2.45
N VAL A 606 11.39 10.76 1.69
CA VAL A 606 11.72 9.67 0.74
C VAL A 606 13.19 9.26 0.90
N PRO A 607 13.52 8.34 1.83
CA PRO A 607 14.90 7.99 2.09
C PRO A 607 15.54 7.28 0.89
N ASN A 608 16.79 7.65 0.59
CA ASN A 608 17.59 7.02 -0.47
C ASN A 608 18.02 5.60 -0.07
N GLN A 609 18.59 4.82 -1.02
CA GLN A 609 18.96 3.42 -0.76
C GLN A 609 19.99 3.27 0.37
N PHE A 610 20.87 4.26 0.55
CA PHE A 610 21.85 4.29 1.62
C PHE A 610 21.15 4.42 2.99
N GLN A 611 20.29 5.43 3.16
CA GLN A 611 19.49 5.63 4.36
C GLN A 611 18.61 4.40 4.69
N LYS A 612 17.96 3.82 3.67
CA LYS A 612 17.15 2.59 3.80
C LYS A 612 17.94 1.40 4.30
N ASP A 613 19.16 1.20 3.79
CA ASP A 613 20.01 0.10 4.25
C ASP A 613 20.38 0.26 5.74
N PHE A 614 20.53 1.50 6.24
CA PHE A 614 20.75 1.76 7.68
C PHE A 614 19.48 1.49 8.50
N MET A 615 18.31 1.92 8.03
CA MET A 615 17.03 1.63 8.67
C MET A 615 16.71 0.12 8.71
N ASP A 616 17.01 -0.64 7.64
CA ASP A 616 16.84 -2.10 7.61
C ASP A 616 17.75 -2.80 8.63
N ILE A 617 18.96 -2.29 8.83
CA ILE A 617 19.90 -2.82 9.83
C ILE A 617 19.43 -2.47 11.24
N ASP A 618 18.96 -1.24 11.46
CA ASP A 618 18.38 -0.80 12.72
C ASP A 618 17.20 -1.69 13.14
N ARG A 619 16.29 -2.02 12.20
CA ARG A 619 15.21 -2.98 12.45
C ARG A 619 15.71 -4.36 12.89
N LYS A 620 16.77 -4.89 12.27
CA LYS A 620 17.38 -6.18 12.67
C LYS A 620 18.06 -6.11 14.02
N ILE A 621 18.73 -4.99 14.31
CA ILE A 621 19.40 -4.73 15.59
C ILE A 621 18.35 -4.68 16.70
N ASN A 622 17.29 -3.89 16.55
CA ASN A 622 16.21 -3.80 17.52
C ASN A 622 15.50 -5.14 17.71
N LEU A 623 15.25 -5.89 16.62
CA LEU A 623 14.67 -7.23 16.71
C LEU A 623 15.57 -8.22 17.47
N LEU A 624 16.88 -8.23 17.18
CA LEU A 624 17.83 -9.10 17.87
C LEU A 624 18.00 -8.69 19.33
N TYR A 625 18.12 -7.39 19.61
CA TYR A 625 18.24 -6.85 20.97
C TYR A 625 17.01 -7.20 21.81
N SER A 626 15.81 -7.02 21.26
CA SER A 626 14.56 -7.38 21.94
C SER A 626 14.45 -8.89 22.19
N ALA A 627 14.99 -9.72 21.29
CA ALA A 627 15.07 -11.16 21.47
C ALA A 627 16.06 -11.57 22.57
N LEU A 628 17.23 -10.92 22.65
CA LEU A 628 18.26 -11.20 23.66
C LEU A 628 17.84 -10.76 25.06
N THR A 629 17.19 -9.60 25.16
CA THR A 629 16.64 -9.11 26.44
C THR A 629 15.43 -9.92 26.88
N GLY A 630 14.76 -10.64 25.97
CA GLY A 630 13.57 -11.44 26.26
C GLY A 630 12.26 -10.65 26.25
N GLN A 631 12.28 -9.37 25.84
CA GLN A 631 11.09 -8.53 25.67
C GLN A 631 10.08 -9.12 24.68
N ILE A 632 10.54 -9.91 23.70
CA ILE A 632 9.65 -10.53 22.70
C ILE A 632 8.91 -11.77 23.23
N LEU A 633 9.29 -12.30 24.40
CA LEU A 633 8.65 -13.48 25.00
C LEU A 633 7.33 -13.11 25.70
N LYS A 634 6.39 -12.54 24.96
CA LYS A 634 5.02 -12.25 25.41
C LYS A 634 4.20 -13.54 25.49
N VAL A 635 4.41 -14.30 26.56
CA VAL A 635 3.86 -15.65 26.78
C VAL A 635 2.86 -15.71 27.92
N PHE A 636 2.71 -14.63 28.70
CA PHE A 636 1.83 -14.59 29.85
C PHE A 636 0.56 -13.78 29.55
N PRO A 637 -0.60 -14.41 29.35
CA PRO A 637 -1.87 -13.67 29.32
C PRO A 637 -2.10 -12.95 30.65
N ILE A 638 -2.51 -11.67 30.56
CA ILE A 638 -3.06 -10.93 31.70
C ILE A 638 -4.49 -11.43 31.95
N PRO A 639 -4.82 -11.96 33.15
CA PRO A 639 -6.17 -12.39 33.46
C PRO A 639 -7.18 -11.23 33.34
N GLU A 640 -8.30 -11.49 32.67
CA GLU A 640 -9.42 -10.53 32.51
C GLU A 640 -9.08 -9.22 31.77
N ASP A 641 -7.97 -9.16 31.04
CA ASP A 641 -7.64 -8.00 30.20
C ASP A 641 -8.64 -7.83 29.05
N GLU A 642 -9.12 -6.59 28.85
CA GLU A 642 -10.15 -6.28 27.86
C GLU A 642 -9.71 -6.52 26.41
N ASN A 643 -8.41 -6.44 26.12
CA ASN A 643 -7.84 -6.62 24.77
C ASN A 643 -6.94 -7.87 24.68
N ASP A 644 -7.15 -8.86 25.55
CA ASP A 644 -6.41 -10.12 25.58
C ASP A 644 -4.88 -9.91 25.49
N LYS A 645 -4.35 -8.91 26.21
CA LYS A 645 -2.92 -8.56 26.20
C LYS A 645 -2.08 -9.64 26.88
N TRP A 646 -1.00 -10.03 26.21
CA TRP A 646 0.02 -10.92 26.75
C TRP A 646 1.30 -10.14 26.96
N VAL A 647 1.96 -10.41 28.07
CA VAL A 647 3.16 -9.70 28.49
C VAL A 647 4.37 -10.61 28.59
N SER A 648 5.54 -10.01 28.44
CA SER A 648 6.81 -10.66 28.76
C SER A 648 7.07 -10.60 30.25
N TYR A 649 7.92 -11.50 30.75
CA TYR A 649 8.28 -11.50 32.18
C TYR A 649 8.94 -10.19 32.67
N LEU A 650 9.52 -9.41 31.75
CA LEU A 650 10.13 -8.11 32.05
C LEU A 650 9.12 -6.97 32.18
N GLU A 651 7.95 -7.11 31.56
CA GLU A 651 6.87 -6.12 31.64
C GLU A 651 6.04 -6.30 32.93
N ILE A 652 6.26 -7.39 33.68
CA ILE A 652 5.59 -7.69 34.95
C ILE A 652 6.36 -7.01 36.11
N GLY A 653 6.21 -5.68 36.23
CA GLY A 653 6.93 -4.86 37.22
C GLY A 653 6.32 -4.86 38.63
N GLU A 654 5.02 -4.59 38.75
CA GLU A 654 4.31 -4.50 40.04
C GLU A 654 3.38 -5.70 40.25
N THR A 655 3.03 -6.00 41.51
CA THR A 655 2.03 -7.03 41.82
C THR A 655 0.68 -6.63 41.24
N THR A 656 0.19 -7.44 40.30
CA THR A 656 -1.10 -7.23 39.63
C THR A 656 -2.28 -7.69 40.50
N GLY A 657 -2.03 -8.45 41.58
CA GLY A 657 -3.08 -9.02 42.42
C GLY A 657 -3.83 -10.19 41.77
N THR A 658 -3.36 -10.65 40.60
CA THR A 658 -3.95 -11.74 39.81
C THR A 658 -3.12 -13.02 39.90
N GLU A 659 -3.61 -14.14 39.36
CA GLU A 659 -2.82 -15.39 39.26
C GLU A 659 -1.51 -15.21 38.43
N LEU A 660 -1.36 -14.12 37.68
CA LEU A 660 -0.12 -13.76 36.97
C LEU A 660 1.08 -13.64 37.93
N ASP A 661 0.87 -13.14 39.15
CA ASP A 661 1.92 -13.01 40.16
C ASP A 661 2.49 -14.34 40.63
N SER A 662 1.69 -15.41 40.54
CA SER A 662 2.11 -16.77 40.91
C SER A 662 3.00 -17.43 39.84
N ILE A 663 2.91 -16.98 38.59
CA ILE A 663 3.57 -17.63 37.45
C ILE A 663 4.69 -16.79 36.80
N LYS A 664 4.83 -15.50 37.16
CA LYS A 664 5.81 -14.58 36.55
C LYS A 664 7.27 -15.07 36.56
N ASN A 665 7.64 -15.85 37.58
CA ASN A 665 9.01 -16.38 37.71
C ASN A 665 9.23 -17.70 36.96
N VAL A 666 8.20 -18.32 36.37
CA VAL A 666 8.32 -19.62 35.70
C VAL A 666 9.30 -19.57 34.54
N LEU A 667 9.31 -18.50 33.73
CA LEU A 667 10.20 -18.41 32.57
C LEU A 667 11.68 -18.20 32.97
N PRO A 668 12.03 -17.29 33.90
CA PRO A 668 13.38 -17.22 34.47
C PRO A 668 13.86 -18.55 35.09
N TYR A 669 13.02 -19.22 35.90
CA TYR A 669 13.36 -20.52 36.48
C TYR A 669 13.48 -21.63 35.42
N TYR A 670 12.65 -21.58 34.39
CA TYR A 670 12.76 -22.48 33.25
C TYR A 670 14.12 -22.33 32.56
N LEU A 671 14.55 -21.11 32.22
CA LEU A 671 15.84 -20.87 31.57
C LEU A 671 17.02 -21.32 32.45
N GLN A 672 16.96 -21.07 33.76
CA GLN A 672 17.97 -21.53 34.71
C GLN A 672 18.02 -23.06 34.80
N SER A 673 16.86 -23.72 34.91
CA SER A 673 16.77 -25.18 34.96
C SER A 673 17.23 -25.81 33.64
N LEU A 674 16.89 -25.20 32.51
CA LEU A 674 17.28 -25.62 31.17
C LEU A 674 18.80 -25.61 31.02
N ALA A 675 19.48 -24.54 31.45
CA ALA A 675 20.93 -24.46 31.41
C ALA A 675 21.60 -25.63 32.17
N LYS A 676 21.04 -26.02 33.33
CA LYS A 676 21.49 -27.20 34.10
C LYS A 676 21.15 -28.53 33.42
N SER A 677 19.99 -28.63 32.78
CA SER A 677 19.54 -29.80 32.04
C SER A 677 20.38 -30.10 30.80
N VAL A 678 20.99 -29.09 30.18
CA VAL A 678 21.88 -29.33 29.03
C VAL A 678 23.12 -30.16 29.43
N ASP A 679 23.67 -29.94 30.62
CA ASP A 679 24.81 -30.70 31.15
C ASP A 679 24.39 -32.09 31.66
N THR A 680 23.31 -32.15 32.44
CA THR A 680 22.83 -33.40 33.09
C THR A 680 22.04 -34.32 32.16
N LYS A 681 21.57 -33.81 31.02
CA LYS A 681 20.65 -34.46 30.06
C LYS A 681 19.28 -34.84 30.65
N ASP A 682 18.93 -34.38 31.86
CA ASP A 682 17.62 -34.57 32.46
C ASP A 682 16.73 -33.33 32.24
N TYR A 683 15.71 -33.46 31.39
CA TYR A 683 14.79 -32.39 31.02
C TYR A 683 13.45 -32.42 31.77
N LYS A 684 13.27 -33.29 32.79
CA LYS A 684 11.96 -33.44 33.48
C LYS A 684 11.45 -32.14 34.10
N VAL A 685 12.33 -31.38 34.75
CA VAL A 685 11.99 -30.11 35.41
C VAL A 685 11.60 -29.03 34.39
N PRO A 686 12.43 -28.69 33.38
CA PRO A 686 12.02 -27.69 32.39
C PRO A 686 10.80 -28.14 31.57
N ASP A 687 10.62 -29.44 31.30
CA ASP A 687 9.41 -29.96 30.66
C ASP A 687 8.14 -29.69 31.49
N SER A 688 8.20 -29.94 32.81
CA SER A 688 7.08 -29.68 33.72
C SER A 688 6.73 -28.19 33.79
N MET A 689 7.73 -27.31 33.75
CA MET A 689 7.52 -25.85 33.73
C MET A 689 6.84 -25.39 32.44
N LEU A 690 7.23 -25.92 31.27
CA LEU A 690 6.55 -25.63 30.01
C LEU A 690 5.11 -26.15 30.00
N GLU A 691 4.85 -27.30 30.59
CA GLU A 691 3.48 -27.82 30.73
C GLU A 691 2.63 -26.93 31.64
N GLY A 692 3.21 -26.43 32.75
CA GLY A 692 2.56 -25.45 33.62
C GLY A 692 2.23 -24.14 32.90
N LEU A 693 3.19 -23.60 32.15
CA LEU A 693 2.97 -22.41 31.32
C LEU A 693 1.87 -22.64 30.28
N LYS A 694 1.87 -23.80 29.60
CA LYS A 694 0.83 -24.15 28.63
C LYS A 694 -0.55 -24.21 29.29
N LYS A 695 -0.68 -24.83 30.46
CA LYS A 695 -1.95 -24.88 31.21
C LYS A 695 -2.45 -23.49 31.59
N TYR A 696 -1.54 -22.59 31.97
CA TYR A 696 -1.86 -21.19 32.24
C TYR A 696 -2.33 -20.45 30.99
N GLN A 697 -1.62 -20.60 29.85
CA GLN A 697 -2.01 -20.04 28.56
C GLN A 697 -3.40 -20.51 28.12
N VAL A 698 -3.71 -21.80 28.29
CA VAL A 698 -5.04 -22.35 27.96
C VAL A 698 -6.12 -21.82 28.90
N LYS A 699 -5.83 -21.65 30.20
CA LYS A 699 -6.81 -21.16 31.19
C LYS A 699 -7.17 -19.69 30.97
N TYR A 700 -6.16 -18.84 30.78
CA TYR A 700 -6.34 -17.38 30.74
C TYR A 700 -6.32 -16.76 29.35
N GLY A 701 -5.77 -17.45 28.35
CA GLY A 701 -5.67 -17.00 26.97
C GLY A 701 -6.63 -17.71 26.00
N ALA A 702 -7.59 -18.49 26.50
CA ALA A 702 -8.46 -19.36 25.70
C ALA A 702 -9.15 -18.65 24.51
N LYS A 703 -9.52 -17.37 24.68
CA LYS A 703 -10.25 -16.59 23.67
C LYS A 703 -9.45 -16.39 22.37
N VAL A 704 -8.14 -16.25 22.47
CA VAL A 704 -7.25 -15.90 21.36
C VAL A 704 -6.29 -17.04 20.99
N MET A 705 -6.25 -18.12 21.76
CA MET A 705 -5.32 -19.23 21.56
C MET A 705 -5.65 -20.05 20.29
N PRO A 706 -4.68 -20.33 19.40
CA PRO A 706 -4.87 -21.24 18.27
C PRO A 706 -5.19 -22.67 18.74
N SER A 707 -5.96 -23.42 17.95
CA SER A 707 -6.19 -24.85 18.22
C SER A 707 -4.89 -25.66 18.08
N GLU A 708 -4.79 -26.80 18.78
CA GLU A 708 -3.61 -27.68 18.71
C GLU A 708 -3.31 -28.14 17.28
N ASP A 709 -4.35 -28.48 16.50
CA ASP A 709 -4.20 -28.86 15.08
C ASP A 709 -3.57 -27.72 14.25
N LYS A 710 -3.94 -26.47 14.55
CA LYS A 710 -3.41 -25.28 13.86
C LYS A 710 -1.95 -25.03 14.24
N VAL A 711 -1.61 -25.21 15.51
CA VAL A 711 -0.22 -25.16 16.01
C VAL A 711 0.64 -26.22 15.34
N GLU A 712 0.16 -27.46 15.27
CA GLU A 712 0.88 -28.55 14.61
C GLU A 712 1.04 -28.30 13.10
N ALA A 713 -0.02 -27.87 12.43
CA ALA A 713 0.02 -27.52 11.01
C ALA A 713 1.06 -26.42 10.72
N GLU A 714 1.12 -25.38 11.56
CA GLU A 714 2.09 -24.29 11.42
C GLU A 714 3.53 -24.75 11.63
N ILE A 715 3.79 -25.56 12.65
CA ILE A 715 5.12 -26.15 12.90
C ILE A 715 5.55 -27.05 11.74
N LEU A 716 4.65 -27.88 11.19
CA LEU A 716 4.93 -28.72 10.03
C LEU A 716 5.19 -27.88 8.78
N TYR A 717 4.42 -26.82 8.57
CA TYR A 717 4.59 -25.88 7.47
C TYR A 717 5.98 -25.24 7.50
N ASN A 718 6.41 -24.73 8.66
CA ASN A 718 7.76 -24.17 8.85
C ASN A 718 8.86 -25.21 8.66
N LYS A 719 8.66 -26.44 9.14
CA LYS A 719 9.64 -27.52 9.06
C LYS A 719 9.91 -27.95 7.61
N TYR A 720 8.86 -28.10 6.81
CA TYR A 720 9.00 -28.55 5.42
C TYR A 720 9.36 -27.42 4.47
N ASP A 721 8.89 -26.19 4.73
CA ASP A 721 9.09 -24.99 3.93
C ASP A 721 9.04 -25.28 2.42
N VAL A 722 7.85 -25.72 2.00
CA VAL A 722 7.62 -26.27 0.67
C VAL A 722 8.07 -25.28 -0.40
N PHE A 723 7.69 -24.00 -0.27
CA PHE A 723 7.93 -22.97 -1.28
C PHE A 723 9.42 -22.71 -1.53
N LYS A 724 10.26 -22.78 -0.49
CA LYS A 724 11.70 -22.57 -0.59
C LYS A 724 12.41 -23.63 -1.44
N LYS A 725 11.97 -24.89 -1.41
CA LYS A 725 12.55 -25.95 -2.24
C LYS A 725 11.87 -26.08 -3.60
N LEU A 726 10.58 -25.76 -3.63
CA LEU A 726 9.72 -25.93 -4.80
C LEU A 726 10.22 -25.16 -6.02
N PHE A 727 10.74 -23.94 -5.83
CA PHE A 727 11.31 -23.18 -6.95
C PHE A 727 12.48 -23.92 -7.61
N SER A 728 13.37 -24.53 -6.83
CA SER A 728 14.53 -25.27 -7.36
C SER A 728 14.07 -26.52 -8.11
N TRP A 729 13.09 -27.24 -7.57
CA TRP A 729 12.54 -28.43 -8.22
C TRP A 729 11.84 -28.11 -9.54
N TYR A 730 11.04 -27.03 -9.58
CA TYR A 730 10.47 -26.54 -10.84
C TYR A 730 11.56 -26.08 -11.82
N MET A 731 12.61 -25.42 -11.34
CA MET A 731 13.72 -24.95 -12.17
C MET A 731 14.40 -26.13 -12.86
N TYR A 732 14.80 -27.16 -12.11
CA TYR A 732 15.46 -28.34 -12.66
C TYR A 732 14.53 -29.12 -13.59
N ALA A 733 13.29 -29.39 -13.17
CA ALA A 733 12.34 -30.13 -13.99
C ALA A 733 11.99 -29.38 -15.27
N GLY A 734 11.75 -28.06 -15.19
CA GLY A 734 11.43 -27.19 -16.33
C GLY A 734 12.59 -27.07 -17.31
N LEU A 735 13.81 -26.79 -16.82
CA LEU A 735 15.00 -26.66 -17.67
C LEU A 735 15.36 -27.97 -18.36
N LEU A 736 15.38 -29.08 -17.62
CA LEU A 736 15.64 -30.41 -18.20
C LEU A 736 14.58 -30.75 -19.22
N MET A 737 13.29 -30.61 -18.89
CA MET A 737 12.21 -30.83 -19.86
C MET A 737 12.37 -29.95 -21.10
N PHE A 738 12.76 -28.69 -20.94
CA PHE A 738 13.00 -27.78 -22.06
C PHE A 738 14.10 -28.31 -22.98
N VAL A 739 15.25 -28.72 -22.43
CA VAL A 739 16.35 -29.34 -23.18
C VAL A 739 15.88 -30.60 -23.90
N PHE A 740 15.16 -31.49 -23.21
CA PHE A 740 14.61 -32.71 -23.80
C PHE A 740 13.63 -32.41 -24.94
N VAL A 741 12.77 -31.39 -24.79
CA VAL A 741 11.83 -30.98 -25.84
C VAL A 741 12.57 -30.40 -27.05
N ILE A 742 13.61 -29.57 -26.84
CA ILE A 742 14.44 -29.05 -27.93
C ILE A 742 15.13 -30.20 -28.68
N ILE A 743 15.76 -31.14 -27.95
CA ILE A 743 16.36 -32.33 -28.55
C ILE A 743 15.30 -33.11 -29.33
N LYS A 744 14.09 -33.30 -28.77
CA LYS A 744 12.98 -34.02 -29.41
C LYS A 744 12.57 -33.42 -30.75
N ILE A 745 12.65 -32.09 -30.92
CA ILE A 745 12.32 -31.43 -32.20
C ILE A 745 13.26 -31.89 -33.33
N PHE A 746 14.53 -32.14 -33.00
CA PHE A 746 15.54 -32.57 -33.97
C PHE A 746 15.75 -34.09 -34.00
N ASN A 747 15.55 -34.77 -32.87
CA ASN A 747 15.87 -36.17 -32.64
C ASN A 747 14.82 -36.84 -31.73
N SER A 748 13.95 -37.67 -32.32
CA SER A 748 12.81 -38.30 -31.63
C SER A 748 13.12 -39.65 -30.99
N LYS A 749 14.37 -39.88 -30.57
CA LYS A 749 14.76 -41.11 -29.85
C LYS A 749 13.89 -41.32 -28.60
N LYS A 750 13.62 -42.59 -28.28
CA LYS A 750 12.71 -42.99 -27.19
C LYS A 750 13.09 -42.43 -25.83
N TRP A 751 14.38 -42.43 -25.48
CA TRP A 751 14.87 -41.90 -24.20
C TRP A 751 14.53 -40.41 -24.04
N VAL A 752 14.56 -39.65 -25.14
CA VAL A 752 14.14 -38.24 -25.17
C VAL A 752 12.64 -38.13 -24.92
N VAL A 753 11.82 -38.95 -25.60
CA VAL A 753 10.36 -38.94 -25.44
C VAL A 753 9.93 -39.37 -24.03
N VAL A 754 10.56 -40.41 -23.48
CA VAL A 754 10.32 -40.87 -22.10
C VAL A 754 10.73 -39.78 -21.12
N GLY A 755 11.92 -39.18 -21.31
CA GLY A 755 12.38 -38.05 -20.51
C GLY A 755 11.36 -36.92 -20.46
N VAL A 756 10.86 -36.46 -21.61
CA VAL A 756 9.83 -35.41 -21.67
C VAL A 756 8.56 -35.80 -20.89
N LYS A 757 8.07 -37.04 -21.03
CA LYS A 757 6.87 -37.50 -20.30
C LYS A 757 7.11 -37.60 -18.80
N SER A 758 8.26 -38.13 -18.38
CA SER A 758 8.62 -38.23 -16.97
C SER A 758 8.69 -36.86 -16.32
N PHE A 759 9.37 -35.89 -16.93
CA PHE A 759 9.40 -34.53 -16.41
C PHE A 759 8.04 -33.83 -16.43
N HIS A 760 7.19 -34.12 -17.42
CA HIS A 760 5.82 -33.61 -17.44
C HIS A 760 5.01 -34.10 -16.23
N VAL A 761 5.12 -35.38 -15.87
CA VAL A 761 4.48 -35.94 -14.66
C VAL A 761 5.08 -35.34 -13.40
N ILE A 762 6.40 -35.20 -13.32
CA ILE A 762 7.08 -34.55 -12.19
C ILE A 762 6.54 -33.12 -12.01
N ILE A 763 6.46 -32.32 -13.07
CA ILE A 763 5.92 -30.96 -13.01
C ILE A 763 4.46 -30.94 -12.51
N ALA A 764 3.63 -31.90 -12.93
CA ALA A 764 2.27 -32.03 -12.43
C ALA A 764 2.23 -32.37 -10.93
N LEU A 765 3.11 -33.26 -10.45
CA LEU A 765 3.25 -33.57 -9.02
C LEU A 765 3.74 -32.36 -8.21
N LEU A 766 4.71 -31.61 -8.75
CA LEU A 766 5.16 -30.35 -8.14
C LEU A 766 4.02 -29.32 -8.06
N PHE A 767 3.12 -29.29 -9.03
CA PHE A 767 1.94 -28.42 -9.00
C PHE A 767 0.91 -28.84 -7.94
N VAL A 768 0.72 -30.14 -7.72
CA VAL A 768 -0.08 -30.63 -6.60
C VAL A 768 0.55 -30.19 -5.27
N LEU A 769 1.87 -30.35 -5.13
CA LEU A 769 2.59 -29.91 -3.93
C LEU A 769 2.49 -28.39 -3.71
N HIS A 770 2.59 -27.60 -4.77
CA HIS A 770 2.36 -26.15 -4.73
C HIS A 770 0.96 -25.83 -4.18
N THR A 771 -0.06 -26.52 -4.69
CA THR A 771 -1.46 -26.34 -4.28
C THR A 771 -1.66 -26.70 -2.81
N LEU A 772 -1.09 -27.82 -2.36
CA LEU A 772 -1.13 -28.23 -0.94
C LEU A 772 -0.43 -27.21 -0.03
N GLY A 773 0.68 -26.61 -0.47
CA GLY A 773 1.37 -25.55 0.28
C GLY A 773 0.51 -24.30 0.46
N LEU A 774 -0.25 -23.91 -0.56
CA LEU A 774 -1.19 -22.78 -0.46
C LEU A 774 -2.38 -23.10 0.45
N ILE A 775 -2.93 -24.32 0.37
CA ILE A 775 -4.03 -24.77 1.26
C ILE A 775 -3.56 -24.78 2.72
N ALA A 776 -2.36 -25.30 2.99
CA ALA A 776 -1.79 -25.28 4.34
C ALA A 776 -1.65 -23.84 4.87
N ARG A 777 -1.14 -22.92 4.04
CA ARG A 777 -1.02 -21.50 4.41
C ARG A 777 -2.37 -20.84 4.65
N TRP A 778 -3.39 -21.16 3.85
CA TRP A 778 -4.76 -20.69 4.08
C TRP A 778 -5.27 -21.14 5.45
N TYR A 779 -5.14 -22.43 5.77
CA TYR A 779 -5.58 -22.97 7.06
C TYR A 779 -4.86 -22.31 8.26
N ILE A 780 -3.54 -22.08 8.15
CA ILE A 780 -2.74 -21.45 9.22
C ILE A 780 -3.08 -19.96 9.38
N SER A 781 -3.20 -19.22 8.29
CA SER A 781 -3.46 -17.77 8.34
C SER A 781 -4.92 -17.45 8.70
N GLY A 782 -5.86 -18.36 8.44
CA GLY A 782 -7.29 -18.14 8.64
C GLY A 782 -7.94 -17.35 7.49
N HIS A 783 -7.19 -17.02 6.43
CA HIS A 783 -7.67 -16.32 5.25
C HIS A 783 -6.96 -16.80 4.00
N ALA A 784 -7.44 -16.41 2.81
CA ALA A 784 -6.78 -16.83 1.60
C ALA A 784 -5.37 -16.23 1.44
N PRO A 785 -4.41 -17.01 0.89
CA PRO A 785 -2.99 -16.66 0.87
C PRO A 785 -2.67 -15.77 -0.35
N TRP A 786 -3.27 -14.59 -0.41
CA TRP A 786 -2.97 -13.51 -1.36
C TRP A 786 -3.16 -12.12 -0.74
N SER A 787 -2.96 -12.01 0.58
CA SER A 787 -3.16 -10.78 1.34
C SER A 787 -1.95 -9.83 1.29
N ASN A 788 -0.75 -10.40 1.12
CA ASN A 788 0.51 -9.66 1.11
C ASN A 788 1.34 -9.96 -0.16
N ALA A 789 2.47 -9.26 -0.32
CA ALA A 789 3.31 -9.37 -1.51
C ALA A 789 3.92 -10.76 -1.70
N TYR A 790 4.35 -11.44 -0.61
CA TYR A 790 4.89 -12.80 -0.70
C TYR A 790 3.82 -13.78 -1.19
N GLU A 791 2.67 -13.75 -0.54
CA GLU A 791 1.48 -14.56 -0.84
C GLU A 791 0.97 -14.37 -2.27
N SER A 792 0.92 -13.12 -2.72
CA SER A 792 0.53 -12.79 -4.08
C SER A 792 1.50 -13.34 -5.12
N VAL A 793 2.83 -13.25 -4.91
CA VAL A 793 3.82 -13.76 -5.88
C VAL A 793 3.79 -15.29 -5.95
N ILE A 794 3.66 -16.00 -4.82
CA ILE A 794 3.50 -17.47 -4.84
C ILE A 794 2.21 -17.88 -5.58
N TYR A 795 1.11 -17.14 -5.37
CA TYR A 795 -0.15 -17.36 -6.07
C TYR A 795 -0.04 -17.09 -7.58
N VAL A 796 0.68 -16.04 -8.00
CA VAL A 796 0.99 -15.82 -9.43
C VAL A 796 1.76 -17.00 -10.01
N GLY A 797 2.78 -17.51 -9.30
CA GLY A 797 3.54 -18.69 -9.72
C GLY A 797 2.65 -19.93 -9.89
N TRP A 798 1.70 -20.13 -8.97
CA TRP A 798 0.68 -21.18 -9.05
C TRP A 798 -0.25 -20.99 -10.25
N ALA A 799 -0.80 -19.79 -10.44
CA ALA A 799 -1.69 -19.47 -11.55
C ALA A 799 -0.99 -19.65 -12.90
N THR A 800 0.27 -19.19 -13.04
CA THR A 800 1.09 -19.41 -14.23
C THR A 800 1.19 -20.89 -14.56
N MET A 801 1.54 -21.73 -13.58
CA MET A 801 1.65 -23.17 -13.77
C MET A 801 0.31 -23.83 -14.10
N LEU A 802 -0.78 -23.44 -13.43
CA LEU A 802 -2.14 -23.92 -13.71
C LEU A 802 -2.51 -23.69 -15.18
N PHE A 803 -2.38 -22.45 -15.67
CA PHE A 803 -2.70 -22.14 -17.06
C PHE A 803 -1.74 -22.81 -18.04
N GLY A 804 -0.45 -22.94 -17.69
CA GLY A 804 0.49 -23.68 -18.53
C GLY A 804 0.18 -25.17 -18.62
N LEU A 805 -0.36 -25.81 -17.58
CA LEU A 805 -0.86 -27.19 -17.66
C LEU A 805 -2.15 -27.28 -18.48
N ILE A 806 -3.10 -26.36 -18.27
CA ILE A 806 -4.37 -26.32 -19.02
C ILE A 806 -4.12 -26.16 -20.54
N PHE A 807 -3.30 -25.19 -20.93
CA PHE A 807 -2.99 -24.94 -22.34
C PHE A 807 -1.91 -25.89 -22.89
N GLY A 808 -1.04 -26.40 -22.02
CA GLY A 808 0.07 -27.29 -22.33
C GLY A 808 -0.26 -28.78 -22.38
N ARG A 809 -1.52 -29.20 -22.14
CA ARG A 809 -1.95 -30.63 -22.22
C ARG A 809 -1.49 -31.37 -23.48
N LYS A 810 -1.31 -30.64 -24.59
CA LYS A 810 -0.83 -31.19 -25.86
C LYS A 810 0.40 -30.43 -26.41
N SER A 811 1.07 -29.64 -25.57
CA SER A 811 2.21 -28.81 -25.92
C SER A 811 3.29 -28.92 -24.84
N GLU A 812 4.23 -29.84 -25.04
CA GLU A 812 5.30 -30.12 -24.08
C GLU A 812 6.20 -28.90 -23.86
N LEU A 813 6.45 -28.12 -24.92
CA LEU A 813 7.24 -26.89 -24.85
C LEU A 813 6.55 -25.83 -23.98
N THR A 814 5.22 -25.76 -24.02
CA THR A 814 4.43 -24.86 -23.18
C THR A 814 4.61 -25.22 -21.70
N VAL A 815 4.49 -26.51 -21.35
CA VAL A 815 4.65 -26.95 -19.95
C VAL A 815 6.08 -26.71 -19.45
N ALA A 816 7.09 -27.02 -20.25
CA ALA A 816 8.49 -26.77 -19.89
C ALA A 816 8.77 -25.28 -19.66
N ALA A 817 8.36 -24.42 -20.60
CA ALA A 817 8.52 -22.97 -20.50
C ALA A 817 7.77 -22.40 -19.29
N THR A 818 6.57 -22.90 -19.02
CA THR A 818 5.77 -22.47 -17.87
C THR A 818 6.42 -22.87 -16.55
N ALA A 819 6.88 -24.11 -16.43
CA ALA A 819 7.56 -24.59 -15.22
C ALA A 819 8.83 -23.78 -14.93
N PHE A 820 9.60 -23.45 -15.97
CA PHE A 820 10.76 -22.58 -15.85
C PHE A 820 10.40 -21.18 -15.34
N VAL A 821 9.41 -20.51 -15.92
CA VAL A 821 9.03 -19.16 -15.45
C VAL A 821 8.34 -19.19 -14.08
N ALA A 822 7.55 -20.22 -13.76
CA ALA A 822 6.97 -20.41 -12.43
C ALA A 822 8.07 -20.58 -11.36
N ALA A 823 9.15 -21.28 -11.69
CA ALA A 823 10.34 -21.35 -10.85
C ALA A 823 10.99 -19.98 -10.62
N MET A 824 11.11 -19.16 -11.67
CA MET A 824 11.64 -17.79 -11.54
C MET A 824 10.76 -16.91 -10.66
N VAL A 825 9.43 -16.99 -10.81
CA VAL A 825 8.48 -16.24 -9.98
C VAL A 825 8.60 -16.65 -8.50
N LEU A 826 8.63 -17.96 -8.22
CA LEU A 826 8.83 -18.47 -6.86
C LEU A 826 10.20 -18.10 -6.28
N MET A 827 11.26 -18.08 -7.10
CA MET A 827 12.58 -17.64 -6.68
C MET A 827 12.56 -16.16 -6.25
N VAL A 828 11.87 -15.31 -7.02
CA VAL A 828 11.71 -13.88 -6.73
C VAL A 828 10.93 -13.64 -5.42
N ALA A 829 9.96 -14.50 -5.09
CA ALA A 829 9.24 -14.45 -3.80
C ALA A 829 10.15 -14.69 -2.58
N HIS A 830 11.32 -15.30 -2.75
CA HIS A 830 12.28 -15.55 -1.66
C HIS A 830 13.44 -14.54 -1.66
N TRP A 831 13.37 -13.50 -2.49
CA TRP A 831 14.33 -12.41 -2.44
C TRP A 831 14.10 -11.53 -1.21
N SER A 832 15.10 -10.71 -0.87
CA SER A 832 15.15 -9.99 0.39
C SER A 832 14.06 -8.93 0.63
N TRP A 833 13.21 -8.66 -0.36
CA TRP A 833 12.22 -7.56 -0.33
C TRP A 833 10.79 -8.03 0.00
N THR A 834 10.52 -9.34 -0.03
CA THR A 834 9.26 -9.94 0.40
C THR A 834 9.44 -10.64 1.74
N ASP A 835 8.53 -10.40 2.69
CA ASP A 835 8.51 -11.13 3.97
C ASP A 835 7.60 -12.37 3.87
N PRO A 836 8.13 -13.60 4.07
CA PRO A 836 7.31 -14.82 4.12
C PRO A 836 6.41 -14.94 5.35
N GLU A 837 6.56 -14.05 6.34
CA GLU A 837 5.74 -14.01 7.56
C GLU A 837 4.24 -14.03 7.26
N ILE A 838 3.51 -14.73 8.13
CA ILE A 838 2.05 -14.69 8.14
C ILE A 838 1.65 -13.59 9.13
N GLY A 839 1.08 -12.50 8.63
CA GLY A 839 0.59 -11.38 9.45
C GLY A 839 -0.92 -11.44 9.64
N ASN A 840 -1.45 -10.53 10.47
CA ASN A 840 -2.89 -10.26 10.52
C ASN A 840 -3.34 -9.56 9.22
N LEU A 841 -4.57 -9.82 8.76
CA LEU A 841 -5.09 -9.08 7.59
C LEU A 841 -5.36 -7.64 7.97
N VAL A 842 -5.11 -6.71 7.06
CA VAL A 842 -5.60 -5.34 7.17
C VAL A 842 -7.15 -5.36 7.19
N PRO A 843 -7.83 -4.56 8.04
CA PRO A 843 -9.29 -4.57 8.20
C PRO A 843 -10.08 -4.50 6.89
N VAL A 844 -9.65 -3.65 5.95
CA VAL A 844 -10.31 -3.46 4.66
C VAL A 844 -10.32 -4.74 3.80
N LEU A 845 -9.32 -5.61 3.96
CA LEU A 845 -9.22 -6.88 3.24
C LEU A 845 -10.03 -8.00 3.89
N ASN A 846 -10.57 -7.80 5.09
CA ASN A 846 -11.41 -8.78 5.77
C ASN A 846 -12.84 -8.80 5.20
N SER A 847 -12.96 -9.23 3.95
CA SER A 847 -14.21 -9.24 3.19
C SER A 847 -14.23 -10.39 2.17
N TYR A 848 -15.42 -10.85 1.80
CA TYR A 848 -15.58 -11.88 0.76
C TYR A 848 -15.00 -11.42 -0.60
N TRP A 849 -14.87 -10.12 -0.81
CA TRP A 849 -14.23 -9.52 -1.98
C TRP A 849 -12.76 -9.91 -2.14
N LEU A 850 -12.03 -10.16 -1.05
CA LEU A 850 -10.67 -10.72 -1.10
C LEU A 850 -10.66 -12.05 -1.84
N MET A 851 -11.68 -12.89 -1.64
CA MET A 851 -11.77 -14.23 -2.24
C MET A 851 -12.09 -14.19 -3.73
N ILE A 852 -12.77 -13.14 -4.20
CA ILE A 852 -13.29 -13.06 -5.56
C ILE A 852 -12.47 -12.09 -6.39
N HIS A 853 -12.45 -10.81 -6.02
CA HIS A 853 -11.78 -9.75 -6.77
C HIS A 853 -10.26 -9.97 -6.82
N VAL A 854 -9.61 -10.08 -5.66
CA VAL A 854 -8.15 -10.18 -5.56
C VAL A 854 -7.65 -11.49 -6.20
N ALA A 855 -8.36 -12.59 -5.97
CA ALA A 855 -8.05 -13.87 -6.60
C ALA A 855 -8.11 -13.80 -8.15
N VAL A 856 -9.17 -13.20 -8.71
CA VAL A 856 -9.33 -13.09 -10.17
C VAL A 856 -8.29 -12.14 -10.78
N ILE A 857 -8.04 -10.98 -10.18
CA ILE A 857 -7.12 -9.98 -10.73
C ILE A 857 -5.67 -10.44 -10.64
N VAL A 858 -5.22 -10.97 -9.49
CA VAL A 858 -3.85 -11.49 -9.34
C VAL A 858 -3.68 -12.79 -10.13
N GLY A 859 -4.72 -13.63 -10.18
CA GLY A 859 -4.75 -14.83 -11.00
C GLY A 859 -4.59 -14.55 -12.50
N SER A 860 -5.00 -13.37 -12.97
CA SER A 860 -4.82 -12.92 -14.37
C SER A 860 -3.36 -12.74 -14.77
N TYR A 861 -2.45 -12.51 -13.81
CA TYR A 861 -1.02 -12.40 -14.08
C TYR A 861 -0.42 -13.74 -14.48
N GLY A 862 -1.03 -14.85 -14.06
CA GLY A 862 -0.69 -16.21 -14.46
C GLY A 862 -0.64 -16.40 -15.99
N PRO A 863 -1.76 -16.24 -16.71
CA PRO A 863 -1.82 -16.37 -18.17
C PRO A 863 -1.05 -15.27 -18.91
N PHE A 864 -0.87 -14.05 -18.35
CA PHE A 864 0.01 -13.04 -18.94
C PHE A 864 1.49 -13.44 -18.87
N THR A 865 1.92 -14.02 -17.75
CA THR A 865 3.28 -14.55 -17.59
C THR A 865 3.52 -15.72 -18.54
N LEU A 866 2.51 -16.60 -18.70
CA LEU A 866 2.51 -17.66 -19.70
C LEU A 866 2.68 -17.09 -21.13
N ALA A 867 1.88 -16.10 -21.50
CA ALA A 867 1.98 -15.46 -22.81
C ALA A 867 3.37 -14.84 -23.05
N MET A 868 3.91 -14.13 -22.07
CA MET A 868 5.26 -13.54 -22.13
C MET A 868 6.31 -14.63 -22.38
N ILE A 869 6.32 -15.73 -21.61
CA ILE A 869 7.35 -16.76 -21.78
C ILE A 869 7.19 -17.48 -23.13
N LEU A 870 5.96 -17.70 -23.60
CA LEU A 870 5.72 -18.29 -24.91
C LEU A 870 6.18 -17.36 -26.05
N GLY A 871 6.00 -16.04 -25.90
CA GLY A 871 6.55 -15.04 -26.82
C GLY A 871 8.07 -15.10 -26.88
N LEU A 872 8.74 -15.14 -25.73
CA LEU A 872 10.20 -15.28 -25.62
C LEU A 872 10.69 -16.58 -26.27
N VAL A 873 10.05 -17.72 -25.97
CA VAL A 873 10.43 -19.02 -26.56
C VAL A 873 10.18 -19.03 -28.06
N ALA A 874 9.09 -18.43 -28.55
CA ALA A 874 8.84 -18.33 -29.98
C ALA A 874 9.92 -17.50 -30.69
N MET A 875 10.34 -16.38 -30.12
CA MET A 875 11.44 -15.56 -30.65
C MET A 875 12.79 -16.28 -30.58
N PHE A 876 13.04 -17.02 -29.50
CA PHE A 876 14.22 -17.86 -29.36
C PHE A 876 14.27 -18.94 -30.45
N LEU A 877 13.15 -19.63 -30.73
CA LEU A 877 13.08 -20.60 -31.83
C LEU A 877 13.30 -19.96 -33.22
N MET A 878 12.89 -18.71 -33.42
CA MET A 878 13.16 -17.98 -34.67
C MET A 878 14.65 -17.79 -34.92
N LEU A 879 15.48 -17.63 -33.88
CA LEU A 879 16.94 -17.49 -34.03
C LEU A 879 17.60 -18.71 -34.67
N PHE A 880 17.11 -19.91 -34.35
CA PHE A 880 17.66 -21.19 -34.83
C PHE A 880 17.00 -21.68 -36.11
N THR A 881 16.14 -20.87 -36.73
CA THR A 881 15.46 -21.24 -37.96
C THR A 881 16.42 -21.12 -39.16
N ASN A 882 16.53 -22.19 -39.94
CA ASN A 882 17.30 -22.25 -41.18
C ASN A 882 16.47 -22.93 -42.28
N GLU A 883 16.95 -22.93 -43.53
CA GLU A 883 16.20 -23.53 -44.67
C GLU A 883 15.87 -25.02 -44.46
N LYS A 884 16.75 -25.77 -43.78
CA LYS A 884 16.56 -27.22 -43.54
C LYS A 884 15.47 -27.52 -42.50
N ASN A 885 15.32 -26.67 -41.47
CA ASN A 885 14.40 -26.90 -40.35
C ASN A 885 13.14 -26.01 -40.37
N LYS A 886 13.04 -25.06 -41.31
CA LYS A 886 11.97 -24.06 -41.46
C LYS A 886 10.56 -24.62 -41.28
N LYS A 887 10.22 -25.74 -41.93
CA LYS A 887 8.88 -26.36 -41.82
C LYS A 887 8.55 -26.82 -40.40
N LYS A 888 9.53 -27.41 -39.69
CA LYS A 888 9.36 -27.85 -38.30
C LYS A 888 9.30 -26.65 -37.34
N MET A 889 10.16 -25.65 -37.54
CA MET A 889 10.18 -24.43 -36.72
C MET A 889 8.88 -23.64 -36.85
N ASP A 890 8.39 -23.42 -38.06
CA ASP A 890 7.14 -22.69 -38.32
C ASP A 890 5.93 -23.33 -37.61
N LEU A 891 5.83 -24.67 -37.59
CA LEU A 891 4.77 -25.37 -36.87
C LEU A 891 4.86 -25.17 -35.35
N ASN A 892 6.06 -25.20 -34.77
CA ASN A 892 6.26 -24.94 -33.34
C ASN A 892 5.96 -23.49 -32.98
N ILE A 893 6.46 -22.53 -33.77
CA ILE A 893 6.22 -21.10 -33.56
C ILE A 893 4.73 -20.78 -33.66
N LYS A 894 4.02 -21.33 -34.65
CA LYS A 894 2.57 -21.15 -34.78
C LYS A 894 1.81 -21.74 -33.60
N GLU A 895 2.20 -22.93 -33.13
CA GLU A 895 1.62 -23.53 -31.93
C GLU A 895 1.75 -22.60 -30.72
N LEU A 896 2.99 -22.13 -30.44
CA LEU A 896 3.24 -21.22 -29.32
C LEU A 896 2.48 -19.91 -29.48
N THR A 897 2.45 -19.34 -30.70
CA THR A 897 1.73 -18.09 -30.97
C THR A 897 0.23 -18.23 -30.75
N TYR A 898 -0.38 -19.36 -31.13
CA TYR A 898 -1.80 -19.59 -30.89
C TYR A 898 -2.10 -19.79 -29.42
N ILE A 899 -1.25 -20.51 -28.68
CA ILE A 899 -1.41 -20.67 -27.23
C ILE A 899 -1.20 -19.32 -26.53
N ASN A 900 -0.22 -18.53 -26.95
CA ASN A 900 0.02 -17.17 -26.49
C ASN A 900 -1.24 -16.29 -26.69
N GLU A 901 -1.84 -16.29 -27.88
CA GLU A 901 -3.09 -15.53 -28.13
C GLU A 901 -4.26 -15.99 -27.27
N MET A 902 -4.38 -17.30 -27.02
CA MET A 902 -5.38 -17.85 -26.11
C MET A 902 -5.13 -17.43 -24.65
N ALA A 903 -3.87 -17.51 -24.18
CA ALA A 903 -3.49 -17.12 -22.84
C ALA A 903 -3.69 -15.63 -22.60
N LEU A 904 -3.26 -14.75 -23.52
CA LEU A 904 -3.51 -13.31 -23.43
C LEU A 904 -5.00 -12.97 -23.40
N THR A 905 -5.83 -13.70 -24.16
CA THR A 905 -7.28 -13.48 -24.15
C THR A 905 -7.88 -13.83 -22.78
N VAL A 906 -7.47 -14.96 -22.19
CA VAL A 906 -7.92 -15.35 -20.84
C VAL A 906 -7.43 -14.38 -19.78
N GLY A 907 -6.15 -13.99 -19.84
CA GLY A 907 -5.59 -12.98 -18.95
C GLY A 907 -6.33 -11.66 -19.04
N LEU A 908 -6.62 -11.17 -20.26
CA LEU A 908 -7.38 -9.93 -20.46
C LEU A 908 -8.80 -10.04 -19.91
N VAL A 909 -9.48 -11.17 -20.11
CA VAL A 909 -10.82 -11.43 -19.54
C VAL A 909 -10.76 -11.36 -18.01
N MET A 910 -9.83 -12.09 -17.39
CA MET A 910 -9.68 -12.11 -15.93
C MET A 910 -9.29 -10.74 -15.37
N LEU A 911 -8.33 -10.05 -15.98
CA LEU A 911 -7.90 -8.71 -15.56
C LEU A 911 -9.05 -7.71 -15.65
N THR A 912 -9.82 -7.75 -16.73
CA THR A 912 -10.96 -6.84 -16.94
C THR A 912 -12.07 -7.10 -15.92
N ILE A 913 -12.49 -8.36 -15.76
CA ILE A 913 -13.48 -8.75 -14.75
C ILE A 913 -12.97 -8.39 -13.35
N GLY A 914 -11.72 -8.74 -13.03
CA GLY A 914 -11.08 -8.40 -11.77
C GLY A 914 -11.12 -6.90 -11.50
N ASN A 915 -10.65 -6.07 -12.43
CA ASN A 915 -10.59 -4.61 -12.26
C ASN A 915 -11.96 -4.00 -11.91
N PHE A 916 -13.02 -4.38 -12.62
CA PHE A 916 -14.36 -3.84 -12.38
C PHE A 916 -15.07 -4.47 -11.17
N LEU A 917 -14.78 -5.73 -10.82
CA LEU A 917 -15.17 -6.29 -9.50
C LEU A 917 -14.52 -5.51 -8.36
N GLY A 918 -13.31 -4.99 -8.57
CA GLY A 918 -12.63 -4.10 -7.63
C GLY A 918 -13.38 -2.79 -7.46
N GLY A 919 -13.89 -2.22 -8.55
CA GLY A 919 -14.78 -1.05 -8.48
C GLY A 919 -16.09 -1.32 -7.72
N GLN A 920 -16.67 -2.51 -7.85
CA GLN A 920 -17.84 -2.88 -7.06
C GLN A 920 -17.52 -3.04 -5.56
N TRP A 921 -16.40 -3.71 -5.26
CA TRP A 921 -15.88 -3.80 -3.89
C TRP A 921 -15.62 -2.43 -3.28
N ALA A 922 -14.98 -1.53 -4.03
CA ALA A 922 -14.73 -0.14 -3.63
C ALA A 922 -16.04 0.59 -3.29
N ASN A 923 -17.08 0.41 -4.10
CA ASN A 923 -18.38 1.01 -3.84
C ASN A 923 -19.08 0.44 -2.60
N GLU A 924 -18.95 -0.87 -2.36
CA GLU A 924 -19.49 -1.53 -1.16
C GLU A 924 -18.67 -1.25 0.11
N SER A 925 -17.39 -0.90 -0.03
CA SER A 925 -16.49 -0.68 1.13
C SER A 925 -16.39 0.78 1.54
N TRP A 926 -16.34 1.68 0.55
CA TRP A 926 -16.17 3.12 0.77
C TRP A 926 -17.02 3.95 -0.19
N GLY A 927 -18.18 3.45 -0.62
CA GLY A 927 -19.24 4.25 -1.23
C GLY A 927 -18.95 4.84 -2.62
N ARG A 928 -17.80 4.59 -3.25
CA ARG A 928 -17.46 5.02 -4.62
C ARG A 928 -16.81 3.90 -5.42
N TYR A 929 -17.19 3.74 -6.68
CA TYR A 929 -16.71 2.63 -7.51
C TYR A 929 -15.41 2.92 -8.29
N TRP A 930 -14.98 4.18 -8.40
CA TRP A 930 -13.74 4.55 -9.09
C TRP A 930 -13.14 5.83 -8.51
N GLY A 931 -11.87 5.81 -8.12
CA GLY A 931 -11.19 6.94 -7.48
C GLY A 931 -10.03 7.55 -8.27
N TRP A 932 -9.67 6.96 -9.43
CA TRP A 932 -8.43 7.26 -10.17
C TRP A 932 -7.14 6.94 -9.42
N ASP A 933 -7.22 6.17 -8.33
CA ASP A 933 -6.04 5.73 -7.58
C ASP A 933 -5.01 5.07 -8.53
N PRO A 934 -3.70 5.27 -8.31
CA PRO A 934 -2.68 4.72 -9.20
C PRO A 934 -2.82 3.23 -9.49
N LYS A 935 -3.30 2.38 -8.56
CA LYS A 935 -3.49 0.94 -8.86
C LYS A 935 -4.67 0.69 -9.78
N GLU A 936 -5.80 1.35 -9.53
CA GLU A 936 -6.99 1.28 -10.39
C GLU A 936 -6.64 1.77 -11.80
N THR A 937 -5.95 2.90 -11.88
CA THR A 937 -5.53 3.53 -13.13
C THR A 937 -4.56 2.64 -13.92
N TRP A 938 -3.53 2.07 -13.29
CA TRP A 938 -2.58 1.19 -13.97
C TRP A 938 -3.20 -0.16 -14.38
N ALA A 939 -4.14 -0.70 -13.62
CA ALA A 939 -4.90 -1.88 -14.04
C ALA A 939 -5.70 -1.59 -15.33
N LEU A 940 -6.34 -0.42 -15.44
CA LEU A 940 -7.01 0.02 -16.67
C LEU A 940 -6.01 0.25 -17.83
N VAL A 941 -4.84 0.84 -17.57
CA VAL A 941 -3.74 0.95 -18.54
C VAL A 941 -3.34 -0.42 -19.07
N SER A 942 -3.16 -1.42 -18.19
CA SER A 942 -2.82 -2.79 -18.59
C SER A 942 -3.92 -3.42 -19.45
N ILE A 943 -5.20 -3.25 -19.10
CA ILE A 943 -6.33 -3.69 -19.94
C ILE A 943 -6.21 -3.10 -21.35
N MET A 944 -5.92 -1.80 -21.46
CA MET A 944 -5.76 -1.12 -22.76
C MET A 944 -4.56 -1.61 -23.56
N VAL A 945 -3.41 -1.80 -22.92
CA VAL A 945 -2.19 -2.32 -23.56
C VAL A 945 -2.45 -3.72 -24.12
N TYR A 946 -3.02 -4.63 -23.33
CA TYR A 946 -3.33 -5.99 -23.80
C TYR A 946 -4.46 -6.02 -24.82
N ALA A 947 -5.48 -5.18 -24.67
CA ALA A 947 -6.51 -5.01 -25.69
C ALA A 947 -5.89 -4.56 -27.01
N PHE A 948 -4.98 -3.59 -27.00
CA PHE A 948 -4.23 -3.17 -28.19
C PHE A 948 -3.46 -4.33 -28.81
N VAL A 949 -2.69 -5.11 -28.02
CA VAL A 949 -1.91 -6.25 -28.52
C VAL A 949 -2.78 -7.28 -29.26
N ILE A 950 -3.93 -7.64 -28.68
CA ILE A 950 -4.86 -8.59 -29.33
C ILE A 950 -5.49 -7.98 -30.60
N HIS A 951 -5.72 -6.66 -30.63
CA HIS A 951 -6.32 -5.95 -31.76
C HIS A 951 -5.34 -5.58 -32.88
N MET A 952 -4.02 -5.66 -32.65
CA MET A 952 -3.01 -5.41 -33.69
C MET A 952 -3.23 -6.24 -34.96
N ARG A 953 -3.84 -7.43 -34.82
CA ARG A 953 -4.22 -8.28 -35.96
C ARG A 953 -5.16 -7.60 -36.96
N PHE A 954 -5.87 -6.54 -36.58
CA PHE A 954 -6.73 -5.80 -37.49
C PHE A 954 -5.97 -4.71 -38.26
N VAL A 955 -4.81 -4.28 -37.78
CA VAL A 955 -3.95 -3.28 -38.43
C VAL A 955 -3.02 -3.98 -39.43
N PRO A 956 -3.14 -3.73 -40.75
CA PRO A 956 -2.40 -4.47 -41.78
C PRO A 956 -0.88 -4.56 -41.54
N LYS A 957 -0.25 -3.47 -41.09
CA LYS A 957 1.20 -3.41 -40.82
C LYS A 957 1.63 -4.19 -39.57
N LEU A 958 0.72 -4.56 -38.66
CA LEU A 958 1.01 -5.19 -37.37
C LEU A 958 0.58 -6.67 -37.28
N ARG A 959 0.11 -7.28 -38.38
CA ARG A 959 -0.43 -8.67 -38.37
C ARG A 959 0.63 -9.79 -38.31
N GLY A 960 1.92 -9.45 -38.23
CA GLY A 960 3.01 -10.42 -38.33
C GLY A 960 3.18 -11.28 -37.08
N THR A 961 3.54 -12.56 -37.26
CA THR A 961 3.81 -13.51 -36.15
C THR A 961 4.91 -13.01 -35.21
N TRP A 962 5.98 -12.42 -35.76
CA TRP A 962 7.06 -11.85 -34.94
C TRP A 962 6.56 -10.67 -34.11
N ILE A 963 5.85 -9.72 -34.73
CA ILE A 963 5.30 -8.52 -34.07
C ILE A 963 4.40 -8.94 -32.90
N TYR A 964 3.52 -9.91 -33.13
CA TYR A 964 2.63 -10.41 -32.09
C TYR A 964 3.39 -10.97 -30.87
N ASN A 965 4.36 -11.86 -31.09
CA ASN A 965 5.15 -12.44 -30.00
C ASN A 965 6.00 -11.38 -29.29
N PHE A 966 6.60 -10.44 -30.01
CA PHE A 966 7.39 -9.36 -29.41
C PHE A 966 6.54 -8.44 -28.51
N PHE A 967 5.39 -7.97 -29.01
CA PHE A 967 4.49 -7.12 -28.23
C PHE A 967 3.80 -7.88 -27.09
N SER A 968 3.61 -9.21 -27.19
CA SER A 968 3.13 -10.01 -26.05
C SER A 968 4.11 -10.01 -24.88
N VAL A 969 5.42 -9.93 -25.16
CA VAL A 969 6.47 -9.79 -24.15
C VAL A 969 6.50 -8.36 -23.62
N LEU A 970 6.50 -7.35 -24.50
CA LEU A 970 6.52 -5.95 -24.07
C LEU A 970 5.30 -5.56 -23.23
N ALA A 971 4.12 -6.10 -23.53
CA ALA A 971 2.90 -5.82 -22.77
C ALA A 971 3.01 -6.24 -21.29
N PHE A 972 3.86 -7.23 -20.98
CA PHE A 972 4.11 -7.67 -19.60
C PHE A 972 4.75 -6.59 -18.73
N ALA A 973 5.44 -5.61 -19.33
CA ALA A 973 5.95 -4.45 -18.61
C ALA A 973 4.82 -3.65 -17.93
N SER A 974 3.61 -3.61 -18.51
CA SER A 974 2.46 -2.95 -17.88
C SER A 974 1.99 -3.67 -16.61
N ILE A 975 2.05 -5.00 -16.56
CA ILE A 975 1.74 -5.79 -15.36
C ILE A 975 2.81 -5.58 -14.29
N LEU A 976 4.08 -5.56 -14.70
CA LEU A 976 5.17 -5.23 -13.78
C LEU A 976 5.00 -3.82 -13.19
N MET A 977 4.61 -2.84 -14.00
CA MET A 977 4.30 -1.50 -13.49
C MET A 977 3.07 -1.50 -12.57
N THR A 978 1.99 -2.19 -12.92
CA THR A 978 0.78 -2.25 -12.09
C THR A 978 1.08 -2.90 -10.72
N TYR A 979 1.83 -4.01 -10.71
CA TYR A 979 2.08 -4.78 -9.49
C TYR A 979 3.29 -4.27 -8.70
N PHE A 980 4.44 -4.06 -9.34
CA PHE A 980 5.65 -3.56 -8.67
C PHE A 980 5.75 -2.04 -8.72
N GLY A 981 5.51 -1.46 -9.90
CA GLY A 981 5.60 -0.02 -10.12
C GLY A 981 4.74 0.77 -9.14
N VAL A 982 3.44 0.48 -9.06
CA VAL A 982 2.56 1.24 -8.17
C VAL A 982 2.88 1.02 -6.68
N ASN A 983 3.20 -0.21 -6.26
CA ASN A 983 3.49 -0.50 -4.85
C ASN A 983 4.80 0.12 -4.35
N PHE A 984 5.80 0.27 -5.22
CA PHE A 984 7.14 0.72 -4.81
C PHE A 984 7.49 2.13 -5.28
N TYR A 985 6.88 2.65 -6.35
CA TYR A 985 7.25 3.94 -6.95
C TYR A 985 6.17 5.00 -6.88
N LEU A 986 4.91 4.63 -6.65
CA LEU A 986 3.81 5.58 -6.58
C LEU A 986 3.17 5.53 -5.19
N THR A 987 2.73 6.68 -4.72
CA THR A 987 1.91 6.82 -3.52
C THR A 987 0.43 6.64 -3.88
N GLY A 988 -0.33 5.91 -3.06
CA GLY A 988 -1.75 5.62 -3.34
C GLY A 988 -2.43 4.86 -2.20
N LEU A 989 -3.77 4.87 -2.17
CA LEU A 989 -4.61 4.29 -1.11
C LEU A 989 -4.43 2.78 -0.96
N HIS A 990 -4.00 2.12 -2.04
CA HIS A 990 -3.73 0.69 -2.04
C HIS A 990 -2.26 0.35 -1.76
N SER A 991 -1.39 1.32 -1.52
CA SER A 991 0.05 1.08 -1.37
C SER A 991 0.38 0.58 0.04
N TYR A 992 -0.03 -0.65 0.35
CA TYR A 992 0.24 -1.32 1.64
C TYR A 992 1.73 -1.62 1.90
N ALA A 993 2.61 -1.25 0.95
CA ALA A 993 4.06 -1.37 1.03
C ALA A 993 4.79 -0.06 0.65
N SER A 994 4.08 1.08 0.59
CA SER A 994 4.66 2.37 0.21
C SER A 994 5.79 2.76 1.15
N GLY A 995 6.96 3.07 0.58
CA GLY A 995 8.13 3.57 1.31
C GLY A 995 9.45 3.09 0.71
N GLU A 996 9.43 1.98 -0.03
CA GLU A 996 10.64 1.41 -0.64
C GLU A 996 10.66 1.56 -2.16
N VAL A 997 10.96 2.78 -2.66
CA VAL A 997 11.41 2.96 -4.05
C VAL A 997 12.66 2.10 -4.25
N ARG A 998 12.48 0.93 -4.85
CA ARG A 998 13.54 0.03 -5.30
C ARG A 998 13.43 -0.04 -6.81
N THR A 999 14.37 0.58 -7.52
CA THR A 999 14.67 0.24 -8.92
C THR A 999 15.52 -1.01 -8.94
N PRO A 1000 14.97 -2.21 -9.19
CA PRO A 1000 15.83 -3.34 -9.50
C PRO A 1000 16.42 -3.00 -10.87
N MET A 1001 17.70 -2.62 -10.94
CA MET A 1001 18.42 -2.45 -12.21
C MET A 1001 18.21 -3.65 -13.15
N TYR A 1002 17.89 -4.82 -12.59
CA TYR A 1002 17.47 -6.00 -13.32
C TYR A 1002 16.32 -5.77 -14.31
N PHE A 1003 15.32 -4.92 -14.03
CA PHE A 1003 14.27 -4.63 -15.01
C PHE A 1003 14.82 -3.93 -16.26
N PHE A 1004 15.78 -3.02 -16.07
CA PHE A 1004 16.49 -2.38 -17.18
C PHE A 1004 17.30 -3.39 -18.00
N TRP A 1005 18.07 -4.28 -17.33
CA TRP A 1005 18.79 -5.36 -18.01
C TRP A 1005 17.88 -6.34 -18.73
N MET A 1006 16.73 -6.68 -18.14
CA MET A 1006 15.70 -7.52 -18.77
C MET A 1006 15.15 -6.85 -20.03
N ALA A 1007 14.85 -5.55 -19.98
CA ALA A 1007 14.40 -4.79 -21.15
C ALA A 1007 15.45 -4.84 -22.27
N ILE A 1008 16.72 -4.55 -21.96
CA ILE A 1008 17.82 -4.65 -22.94
C ILE A 1008 17.89 -6.04 -23.57
N LEU A 1009 17.85 -7.11 -22.76
CA LEU A 1009 17.91 -8.48 -23.26
C LEU A 1009 16.73 -8.80 -24.19
N VAL A 1010 15.52 -8.33 -23.87
CA VAL A 1010 14.34 -8.49 -24.73
C VAL A 1010 14.50 -7.74 -26.05
N PHE A 1011 15.04 -6.52 -26.05
CA PHE A 1011 15.31 -5.76 -27.27
C PHE A 1011 16.39 -6.41 -28.14
N ILE A 1012 17.48 -6.89 -27.53
CA ILE A 1012 18.54 -7.63 -28.22
C ILE A 1012 17.95 -8.90 -28.89
N LEU A 1013 17.21 -9.71 -28.13
CA LEU A 1013 16.52 -10.89 -28.66
C LEU A 1013 15.54 -10.50 -29.77
N GLY A 1014 14.84 -9.37 -29.61
CA GLY A 1014 13.99 -8.74 -30.63
C GLY A 1014 14.70 -8.51 -31.95
N ILE A 1015 15.81 -7.79 -31.92
CA ILE A 1015 16.58 -7.43 -33.12
C ILE A 1015 17.06 -8.69 -33.85
N PHE A 1016 17.71 -9.62 -33.16
CA PHE A 1016 18.26 -10.82 -33.79
C PHE A 1016 17.18 -11.78 -34.30
N SER A 1017 16.09 -11.97 -33.55
CA SER A 1017 14.97 -12.81 -33.99
C SER A 1017 14.22 -12.21 -35.18
N PHE A 1018 14.14 -10.87 -35.27
CA PHE A 1018 13.54 -10.18 -36.41
C PHE A 1018 14.32 -10.38 -37.70
N ILE A 1019 15.66 -10.30 -37.63
CA ILE A 1019 16.54 -10.54 -38.78
C ILE A 1019 16.32 -11.94 -39.34
N GLN A 1020 16.34 -12.96 -38.47
CA GLN A 1020 16.11 -14.35 -38.88
C GLN A 1020 14.69 -14.60 -39.36
N TYR A 1021 13.69 -14.01 -38.71
CA TYR A 1021 12.31 -14.06 -39.17
C TYR A 1021 12.16 -13.48 -40.58
N LYS A 1022 12.76 -12.32 -40.86
CA LYS A 1022 12.73 -11.69 -42.19
C LYS A 1022 13.41 -12.56 -43.24
N LYS A 1023 14.52 -13.20 -42.90
CA LYS A 1023 15.32 -14.04 -43.81
C LYS A 1023 14.62 -15.35 -44.16
N HIS A 1024 14.05 -16.04 -43.17
CA HIS A 1024 13.60 -17.43 -43.34
C HIS A 1024 12.09 -17.64 -43.24
N LEU A 1025 11.32 -16.76 -42.58
CA LEU A 1025 9.90 -17.00 -42.27
C LEU A 1025 8.93 -15.96 -42.84
N LYS A 1026 9.39 -14.74 -43.10
CA LYS A 1026 8.61 -13.70 -43.78
C LYS A 1026 8.45 -14.08 -45.25
N LYS A 1027 7.22 -14.09 -45.73
CA LYS A 1027 6.90 -14.26 -47.15
C LYS A 1027 6.98 -12.93 -47.87
#